data_AF-A0A2A2HES2-F1
#
_entry.id   AF-A0A2A2HES2-F1
#
_cell.length_a   1.000
_cell.length_b   1.000
_cell.length_c   1.000
_cell.angle_alpha   90.00
_cell.angle_beta   90.00
_cell.angle_gamma   90.00
#
_symmetry.space_group_name_H-M   'P 1'
#
loop_
_entity.id
_entity.type
_entity.pdbx_description
1 polymer ?
#
loop_
_entity_poly.entity_id
_entity_poly.type
_entity_poly.pdbx_seq_one_letter_code
_entity_poly.pdbx_strand_id
1 'polypeptide(L)'
;MNDEITSDINNNQHDFSSENIQETKAIKKLDSTNISKEGNIKKEKNTINKNIKSNQNKTVKKADVPYNVNDFNSLRTTWEQIQTSGSTSDNYIINLAEGTYTFTTQLTSTSTLHLNITINGGNPANTIFDGQGNVRFFDIQSQDITLNNITFRNGFVRESQGGAISLSQGNIHITNSTFRNNTAISTESSTIYNAISGGALYIANSTNSVLINNTFNNNSAQGMNDTYGGAIAFMDSENPNVLNCSFINNYAQSQTGTSYGGAIYATSGISVSNSNFTNNRVRSYSYTYGGAIVIFRNSQIINSNFINNLADGSDGNAGEAGAIYHLGDTLTIRNSTFNNNEVRGKDESHGGAISDATSLIYIYDSTFSNNKVDSSSNSSYGGALYLQSSQLQSYNTIFDNNTITGYLNSYGGAIYSDYELIINNNTFTNNKVKSEKNTYGGAIVSATPVYMQVEVQVINSKLNNNIANSTASNSYGGAISITGSILTITGTSFENNMANSSTTSYGGAIQTDILETTQPILNMNNVTFNNNTATSMTTSYGGAISTTGTNTNANNTTFTNNKAQSINYGSYGGALSTTGQSETIRSNVIIANSSFTNNTINATTRGYGGAISITASDLRINNTNFTDNTVNSTKSNSYGGAIATTGESETRNSNVTITDTTFNDNHARSTERSYGGAISITGSNINLTNTNFTNNIANSTASNSYGGAIATTGESETRNSNITITNTEFKNNTASGNIESYGGAISTIGSSLAIDTVNFTQNKAEAKTDNSYGGAISTTGESEIKNSDITITNSNFTNNSISSRIRSYGGAISGINQNLKVNLTNFTDNQATSSSKSYGGAISIMSESTTLSSTLNISNVTFANNKANGSSLSYGGAIAITGANLTLTNSTLDKNSATSTNTSYGGTIATTGESEIRNSNLTVSYTTFLNNTSKIGGGIYGKNNILNLTFSAFNNNTAENSVNLADENVTLILRGNYFAQVDSIYDSNITAQVNGNNAVALLNQTTPSPLKVVLVEKDSNQTITKLGNNYMLEVSSIPDDLITKVNLTVENGYSSDVEFKPLPADSNMKVYTEYTLVAIMNHDANLTISVTTPVNTVGNVTANVDVTENGNPVNGNVIFTINGETYNVTIVDGKAQLNYTLPSDIQAGEYDVVAELESPMYDANPVTGKFTVIKLDIANTTINGTIKTFENYTINTIIKDTNGNTLIGTNDVTVEINGQTIKTTITDGILNITLPTDTMEAKTYPFTVNIGETTYTMQEK
;
A
#
# COMPACT_ATOMS: atom_id res chain seq x y z
N MET A 1 -41.06 -13.39 26.37
CA MET A 1 -42.49 -13.22 26.06
C MET A 1 -42.51 -12.57 24.68
N ASN A 2 -43.20 -13.16 23.71
CA ASN A 2 -43.06 -12.75 22.31
C ASN A 2 -43.99 -11.57 21.97
N ASP A 3 -43.75 -11.00 20.78
CA ASP A 3 -44.64 -10.13 20.00
C ASP A 3 -44.96 -8.74 20.58
N GLU A 4 -44.13 -7.74 20.24
CA GLU A 4 -44.54 -6.37 19.77
C GLU A 4 -43.33 -5.41 19.57
N ILE A 5 -42.43 -5.67 18.59
CA ILE A 5 -41.48 -4.65 18.07
C ILE A 5 -41.27 -4.80 16.55
N THR A 6 -42.24 -4.35 15.74
CA THR A 6 -42.15 -4.39 14.26
C THR A 6 -42.84 -3.21 13.54
N SER A 7 -42.64 -1.97 14.01
CA SER A 7 -42.94 -0.76 13.21
C SER A 7 -42.17 0.48 13.67
N ASP A 8 -41.17 0.90 12.88
CA ASP A 8 -40.68 2.29 12.65
C ASP A 8 -39.25 2.37 12.05
N ILE A 9 -38.80 1.33 11.31
CA ILE A 9 -37.58 1.39 10.47
C ILE A 9 -37.95 1.19 9.00
N ASN A 10 -38.59 2.20 8.41
CA ASN A 10 -38.74 2.32 6.95
C ASN A 10 -39.20 3.74 6.53
N ASN A 11 -38.29 4.72 6.65
CA ASN A 11 -38.25 5.90 5.78
C ASN A 11 -37.05 6.80 6.15
N ASN A 12 -35.96 6.67 5.40
CA ASN A 12 -35.09 7.76 4.93
C ASN A 12 -33.91 7.16 4.15
N GLN A 13 -34.13 6.87 2.87
CA GLN A 13 -33.02 6.90 1.93
C GLN A 13 -32.53 8.35 1.85
N HIS A 14 -31.26 8.60 2.12
CA HIS A 14 -30.59 9.83 1.73
C HIS A 14 -29.48 9.49 0.74
N ASP A 15 -29.74 9.87 -0.50
CA ASP A 15 -28.86 9.67 -1.64
C ASP A 15 -27.63 10.59 -1.53
N PHE A 16 -26.45 10.06 -1.87
CA PHE A 16 -25.17 10.76 -1.81
C PHE A 16 -24.64 11.01 -3.22
N SER A 17 -24.95 12.18 -3.78
CA SER A 17 -24.23 12.72 -4.93
C SER A 17 -23.24 13.81 -4.47
N SER A 18 -22.01 13.72 -4.94
CA SER A 18 -20.90 14.59 -4.55
C SER A 18 -20.62 15.66 -5.60
N GLU A 19 -20.53 16.94 -5.21
CA GLU A 19 -19.82 17.92 -6.04
C GLU A 19 -19.22 19.10 -5.27
N ASN A 20 -17.95 19.34 -5.57
CA ASN A 20 -17.16 20.59 -5.50
C ASN A 20 -16.88 21.33 -4.17
N ILE A 21 -15.62 21.73 -4.08
CA ILE A 21 -14.89 22.41 -2.99
C ILE A 21 -14.95 23.94 -3.18
N GLN A 22 -15.06 24.74 -2.11
CA GLN A 22 -14.14 25.88 -1.90
C GLN A 22 -14.13 26.56 -0.51
N GLU A 23 -12.91 26.99 -0.16
CA GLU A 23 -12.43 27.99 0.81
C GLU A 23 -13.20 28.42 2.08
N THR A 24 -12.57 28.05 3.20
CA THR A 24 -12.30 28.85 4.42
C THR A 24 -12.58 30.37 4.39
N LYS A 25 -13.52 30.85 5.24
CA LYS A 25 -13.38 31.99 6.20
C LYS A 25 -14.73 32.65 6.56
N ALA A 26 -15.21 32.46 7.79
CA ALA A 26 -15.93 33.49 8.56
C ALA A 26 -16.06 33.09 10.04
N ILE A 27 -15.73 33.99 10.96
CA ILE A 27 -16.02 33.85 12.40
C ILE A 27 -17.08 34.89 12.80
N LYS A 28 -18.06 34.45 13.60
CA LYS A 28 -19.15 35.22 14.25
C LYS A 28 -20.30 35.75 13.36
N LYS A 29 -21.48 35.80 14.02
CA LYS A 29 -22.78 36.39 13.61
C LYS A 29 -23.54 35.74 12.44
N LEU A 30 -24.37 34.76 12.80
CA LEU A 30 -25.75 34.53 12.34
C LEU A 30 -26.46 33.84 13.52
N ASP A 31 -26.93 34.58 14.53
CA ASP A 31 -28.19 35.33 14.64
C ASP A 31 -29.41 34.45 15.02
N SER A 32 -30.26 35.03 15.85
CA SER A 32 -31.01 34.42 16.95
C SER A 32 -32.35 33.80 16.52
N THR A 33 -32.52 33.45 15.25
CA THR A 33 -33.85 33.25 14.64
C THR A 33 -33.96 31.96 13.84
N ASN A 34 -34.11 30.82 14.52
CA ASN A 34 -34.88 29.69 14.00
C ASN A 34 -35.39 28.67 15.06
N ILE A 35 -35.34 28.99 16.36
CA ILE A 35 -35.98 28.16 17.41
C ILE A 35 -37.47 28.53 17.52
N SER A 36 -38.26 28.16 16.51
CA SER A 36 -39.73 28.35 16.54
C SER A 36 -40.48 27.41 15.59
N LYS A 37 -40.40 26.09 15.83
CA LYS A 37 -41.40 25.12 15.35
C LYS A 37 -41.94 24.30 16.53
N GLU A 38 -43.13 24.65 16.99
CA GLU A 38 -43.89 23.95 18.03
C GLU A 38 -44.44 22.59 17.55
N GLY A 39 -43.55 21.64 17.23
CA GLY A 39 -43.92 20.28 16.85
C GLY A 39 -43.89 19.31 18.03
N ASN A 40 -42.69 18.97 18.51
CA ASN A 40 -42.47 17.73 19.27
C ASN A 40 -42.74 17.82 20.78
N ILE A 41 -42.82 19.03 21.36
CA ILE A 41 -43.16 19.25 22.78
C ILE A 41 -44.56 18.70 23.14
N LYS A 42 -45.41 18.39 22.14
CA LYS A 42 -46.72 17.75 22.32
C LYS A 42 -46.71 16.21 22.37
N LYS A 43 -45.59 15.50 22.09
CA LYS A 43 -45.52 14.04 22.30
C LYS A 43 -45.16 13.69 23.75
N GLU A 44 -44.08 14.24 24.30
CA GLU A 44 -43.62 13.90 25.66
C GLU A 44 -44.59 14.38 26.76
N LYS A 45 -45.22 15.55 26.60
CA LYS A 45 -46.33 15.99 27.47
C LYS A 45 -47.58 15.10 27.38
N ASN A 46 -47.71 14.24 26.37
CA ASN A 46 -48.80 13.27 26.26
C ASN A 46 -48.46 11.91 26.87
N THR A 47 -47.19 11.48 26.90
CA THR A 47 -46.80 10.25 27.61
C THR A 47 -47.12 10.36 29.11
N ILE A 48 -46.77 11.49 29.73
CA ILE A 48 -47.10 11.80 31.14
C ILE A 48 -48.62 11.82 31.39
N ASN A 49 -49.43 12.21 30.40
CA ASN A 49 -50.89 12.26 30.53
C ASN A 49 -51.63 10.95 30.15
N LYS A 50 -50.98 10.00 29.45
CA LYS A 50 -51.66 8.78 28.97
C LYS A 50 -51.92 7.77 30.10
N ASN A 51 -50.99 7.65 31.06
CA ASN A 51 -51.12 6.74 32.21
C ASN A 51 -52.19 7.19 33.24
N ILE A 52 -52.81 8.36 33.03
CA ILE A 52 -53.83 8.93 33.94
C ILE A 52 -55.27 8.50 33.56
N LYS A 53 -55.47 7.78 32.44
CA LYS A 53 -56.82 7.46 31.92
C LYS A 53 -57.20 5.98 31.77
N SER A 54 -56.48 5.07 32.42
CA SER A 54 -56.83 3.64 32.45
C SER A 54 -56.82 3.02 33.86
N ASN A 55 -57.33 3.75 34.86
CA ASN A 55 -57.72 3.13 36.14
C ASN A 55 -58.85 3.91 36.82
N GLN A 56 -60.10 3.42 36.72
CA GLN A 56 -61.28 3.94 37.43
C GLN A 56 -61.38 3.38 38.87
N ASN A 57 -60.25 3.38 39.58
CA ASN A 57 -60.25 3.27 41.04
C ASN A 57 -60.43 4.67 41.62
N LYS A 58 -61.38 4.84 42.54
CA LYS A 58 -61.66 6.14 43.19
C LYS A 58 -60.51 6.52 44.12
N THR A 59 -59.51 7.24 43.60
CA THR A 59 -58.48 7.87 44.42
C THR A 59 -59.14 8.93 45.29
N VAL A 60 -59.25 8.66 46.60
CA VAL A 60 -59.61 9.68 47.58
C VAL A 60 -58.52 10.75 47.52
N LYS A 61 -58.89 12.03 47.31
CA LYS A 61 -57.92 13.12 47.45
C LYS A 61 -57.38 13.11 48.87
N LYS A 62 -56.07 13.03 49.03
CA LYS A 62 -55.45 13.15 50.34
C LYS A 62 -55.73 14.53 50.93
N ALA A 63 -55.96 14.60 52.24
CA ALA A 63 -56.18 15.86 52.94
C ALA A 63 -54.84 16.47 53.37
N ASP A 64 -54.60 17.73 53.04
CA ASP A 64 -53.40 18.45 53.48
C ASP A 64 -53.57 18.90 54.93
N VAL A 65 -52.69 18.44 55.83
CA VAL A 65 -52.71 18.70 57.28
C VAL A 65 -51.49 19.53 57.66
N PRO A 66 -51.63 20.87 57.78
CA PRO A 66 -50.50 21.76 58.01
C PRO A 66 -50.13 21.92 59.50
N TYR A 67 -48.83 21.95 59.76
CA TYR A 67 -48.21 22.31 61.03
C TYR A 67 -47.20 23.43 60.80
N ASN A 68 -47.01 24.31 61.79
CA ASN A 68 -45.98 25.35 61.76
C ASN A 68 -45.10 25.20 63.00
N VAL A 69 -43.78 25.11 62.82
CA VAL A 69 -42.81 24.87 63.90
C VAL A 69 -41.65 25.86 63.84
N ASN A 70 -41.10 26.24 64.99
CA ASN A 70 -40.13 27.34 65.12
C ASN A 70 -38.82 26.95 65.83
N ASP A 71 -38.75 25.74 66.40
CA ASP A 71 -37.55 25.20 67.03
C ASP A 71 -37.48 23.66 66.88
N PHE A 72 -36.40 23.04 67.35
CA PHE A 72 -36.24 21.59 67.30
C PHE A 72 -37.27 20.84 68.16
N ASN A 73 -37.72 21.40 69.29
CA ASN A 73 -38.71 20.73 70.15
C ASN A 73 -40.09 20.65 69.51
N SER A 74 -40.57 21.76 68.94
CA SER A 74 -41.83 21.81 68.19
C SER A 74 -41.80 20.93 66.94
N LEU A 75 -40.67 20.90 66.22
CA LEU A 75 -40.44 19.95 65.12
C LEU A 75 -40.51 18.49 65.60
N ARG A 76 -39.80 18.13 66.68
CA ARG A 76 -39.82 16.76 67.25
C ARG A 76 -41.22 16.35 67.66
N THR A 77 -41.93 17.17 68.44
CA THR A 77 -43.28 16.82 68.91
C THR A 77 -44.30 16.74 67.77
N THR A 78 -44.15 17.56 66.73
CA THR A 78 -44.96 17.44 65.50
C THR A 78 -44.67 16.11 64.77
N TRP A 79 -43.40 15.74 64.64
CA TRP A 79 -42.99 14.46 64.05
C TRP A 79 -43.54 13.27 64.86
N GLU A 80 -43.36 13.26 66.19
CA GLU A 80 -43.88 12.24 67.10
C GLU A 80 -45.42 12.11 67.00
N GLN A 81 -46.15 13.23 66.89
CA GLN A 81 -47.59 13.23 66.67
C GLN A 81 -47.97 12.58 65.33
N ILE A 82 -47.29 12.95 64.23
CA ILE A 82 -47.57 12.37 62.90
C ILE A 82 -47.27 10.87 62.89
N GLN A 83 -46.16 10.43 63.51
CA GLN A 83 -45.81 9.00 63.57
C GLN A 83 -46.81 8.16 64.38
N THR A 84 -47.39 8.73 65.44
CA THR A 84 -48.31 8.02 66.36
C THR A 84 -49.79 8.12 65.99
N SER A 85 -50.20 9.14 65.23
CA SER A 85 -51.62 9.40 64.91
C SER A 85 -51.93 9.66 63.43
N GLY A 86 -50.92 9.59 62.56
CA GLY A 86 -51.07 9.82 61.13
C GLY A 86 -51.84 8.72 60.39
N SER A 87 -52.39 9.09 59.23
CA SER A 87 -53.18 8.26 58.32
C SER A 87 -52.57 8.29 56.91
N THR A 88 -52.67 7.18 56.19
CA THR A 88 -52.27 7.11 54.77
C THR A 88 -53.22 7.89 53.84
N SER A 89 -54.36 8.35 54.37
CA SER A 89 -55.32 9.24 53.68
C SER A 89 -54.89 10.70 53.57
N ASP A 90 -53.77 11.09 54.20
CA ASP A 90 -53.44 12.50 54.42
C ASP A 90 -52.03 12.83 53.88
N ASN A 91 -51.78 14.13 53.67
CA ASN A 91 -50.45 14.70 53.44
C ASN A 91 -50.10 15.59 54.64
N TYR A 92 -49.04 15.27 55.37
CA TYR A 92 -48.63 16.06 56.53
C TYR A 92 -47.60 17.12 56.11
N ILE A 93 -47.91 18.40 56.31
CA ILE A 93 -47.09 19.51 55.82
C ILE A 93 -46.53 20.29 57.01
N ILE A 94 -45.23 20.13 57.29
CA ILE A 94 -44.51 20.83 58.35
C ILE A 94 -43.80 22.06 57.76
N ASN A 95 -44.29 23.27 58.05
CA ASN A 95 -43.61 24.49 57.66
C ASN A 95 -42.69 24.97 58.79
N LEU A 96 -41.44 25.24 58.44
CA LEU A 96 -40.38 25.71 59.34
C LEU A 96 -40.32 27.23 59.29
N ALA A 97 -40.24 27.88 60.44
CA ALA A 97 -39.76 29.25 60.52
C ALA A 97 -38.28 29.35 60.07
N GLU A 98 -37.84 30.56 59.74
CA GLU A 98 -36.41 30.81 59.56
C GLU A 98 -35.69 30.79 60.91
N GLY A 99 -34.55 30.10 60.99
CA GLY A 99 -33.86 29.79 62.24
C GLY A 99 -32.95 28.56 62.13
N THR A 100 -32.10 28.37 63.14
CA THR A 100 -31.28 27.15 63.29
C THR A 100 -31.95 26.19 64.27
N TYR A 101 -32.35 25.04 63.78
CA TYR A 101 -32.87 23.91 64.52
C TYR A 101 -31.69 23.03 64.91
N THR A 102 -31.23 23.15 66.15
CA THR A 102 -30.13 22.35 66.69
C THR A 102 -30.66 20.98 67.13
N PHE A 103 -30.25 19.90 66.45
CA PHE A 103 -30.70 18.55 66.75
C PHE A 103 -29.89 17.94 67.89
N THR A 104 -30.55 17.65 69.01
CA THR A 104 -29.95 16.94 70.16
C THR A 104 -30.24 15.44 70.17
N THR A 105 -31.09 14.96 69.26
CA THR A 105 -31.40 13.55 69.01
C THR A 105 -31.91 13.38 67.58
N GLN A 106 -31.81 12.16 67.02
CA GLN A 106 -32.38 11.86 65.71
C GLN A 106 -33.92 11.78 65.74
N LEU A 107 -34.57 12.08 64.62
CA LEU A 107 -36.00 11.86 64.42
C LEU A 107 -36.21 10.54 63.67
N THR A 108 -36.66 9.50 64.39
CA THR A 108 -36.92 8.18 63.81
C THR A 108 -38.38 8.04 63.41
N SER A 109 -38.69 7.45 62.26
CA SER A 109 -40.08 7.08 61.93
C SER A 109 -40.47 5.79 62.66
N THR A 110 -41.49 5.86 63.51
CA THR A 110 -42.01 4.70 64.28
C THR A 110 -43.34 4.17 63.77
N SER A 111 -43.96 4.83 62.79
CA SER A 111 -45.20 4.36 62.18
C SER A 111 -44.95 3.18 61.23
N THR A 112 -45.82 2.18 61.31
CA THR A 112 -45.90 1.07 60.33
C THR A 112 -46.75 1.44 59.10
N LEU A 113 -47.35 2.63 59.08
CA LEU A 113 -48.09 3.17 57.96
C LEU A 113 -47.15 3.96 57.04
N HIS A 114 -47.35 3.83 55.72
CA HIS A 114 -46.63 4.60 54.71
C HIS A 114 -47.29 5.98 54.55
N LEU A 115 -46.93 6.92 55.43
CA LEU A 115 -47.44 8.28 55.44
C LEU A 115 -46.74 9.11 54.34
N ASN A 116 -47.29 10.30 54.05
CA ASN A 116 -46.69 11.26 53.12
C ASN A 116 -46.41 12.54 53.89
N ILE A 117 -45.13 12.90 54.03
CA ILE A 117 -44.67 14.01 54.88
C ILE A 117 -43.89 15.02 54.03
N THR A 118 -44.29 16.29 54.06
CA THR A 118 -43.57 17.40 53.43
C THR A 118 -43.01 18.32 54.51
N ILE A 119 -41.72 18.66 54.44
CA ILE A 119 -41.08 19.64 55.32
C ILE A 119 -40.57 20.81 54.47
N ASN A 120 -41.10 22.01 54.74
CA ASN A 120 -40.81 23.23 53.99
C ASN A 120 -40.01 24.22 54.83
N GLY A 121 -38.78 24.52 54.43
CA GLY A 121 -38.06 25.70 54.88
C GLY A 121 -38.50 26.98 54.15
N GLY A 122 -38.17 28.14 54.74
CA GLY A 122 -38.35 29.44 54.08
C GLY A 122 -37.33 29.63 52.97
N ASN A 123 -36.04 29.49 53.30
CA ASN A 123 -34.94 29.47 52.35
C ASN A 123 -33.73 28.72 52.94
N PRO A 124 -32.87 28.08 52.13
CA PRO A 124 -31.76 27.25 52.64
C PRO A 124 -30.65 28.05 53.34
N ALA A 125 -30.55 29.38 53.17
CA ALA A 125 -29.57 30.18 53.90
C ALA A 125 -29.99 30.45 55.35
N ASN A 126 -31.29 30.57 55.63
CA ASN A 126 -31.82 30.93 56.95
C ASN A 126 -32.54 29.78 57.67
N THR A 127 -33.09 28.79 56.98
CA THR A 127 -33.66 27.57 57.60
C THR A 127 -32.59 26.47 57.63
N ILE A 128 -32.03 26.23 58.82
CA ILE A 128 -30.86 25.37 59.02
C ILE A 128 -31.18 24.27 60.03
N PHE A 129 -30.94 23.01 59.67
CA PHE A 129 -30.83 21.89 60.60
C PHE A 129 -29.35 21.65 60.90
N ASP A 130 -28.94 21.69 62.18
CA ASP A 130 -27.54 21.53 62.61
C ASP A 130 -27.40 20.34 63.58
N GLY A 131 -26.65 19.31 63.15
CA GLY A 131 -26.36 18.11 63.95
C GLY A 131 -25.13 18.25 64.84
N GLN A 132 -24.47 19.41 64.82
CA GLN A 132 -23.30 19.80 65.61
C GLN A 132 -22.09 18.83 65.52
N GLY A 133 -22.03 17.96 64.52
CA GLY A 133 -21.03 16.90 64.40
C GLY A 133 -21.25 15.71 65.34
N ASN A 134 -22.46 15.55 65.89
CA ASN A 134 -22.80 14.53 66.88
C ASN A 134 -24.08 13.73 66.57
N VAL A 135 -25.00 14.26 65.75
CA VAL A 135 -26.36 13.72 65.57
C VAL A 135 -26.76 13.66 64.09
N ARG A 136 -27.39 12.56 63.68
CA ARG A 136 -28.10 12.37 62.39
C ARG A 136 -29.51 12.96 62.49
N PHE A 137 -30.02 13.61 61.43
CA PHE A 137 -31.32 14.28 61.50
C PHE A 137 -32.49 13.31 61.48
N PHE A 138 -32.52 12.41 60.48
CA PHE A 138 -33.66 11.54 60.22
C PHE A 138 -33.25 10.08 60.01
N ASP A 139 -34.06 9.18 60.56
CA ASP A 139 -33.96 7.73 60.41
C ASP A 139 -35.35 7.19 60.01
N ILE A 140 -35.53 6.98 58.71
CA ILE A 140 -36.84 6.78 58.08
C ILE A 140 -36.93 5.33 57.58
N GLN A 141 -37.90 4.59 58.07
CA GLN A 141 -37.99 3.14 57.87
C GLN A 141 -38.92 2.74 56.72
N SER A 142 -40.06 3.43 56.55
CA SER A 142 -40.98 3.25 55.40
C SER A 142 -41.92 4.44 55.24
N GLN A 143 -41.49 5.53 54.60
CA GLN A 143 -42.29 6.76 54.44
C GLN A 143 -41.99 7.47 53.11
N ASP A 144 -42.97 8.14 52.51
CA ASP A 144 -42.71 9.14 51.47
C ASP A 144 -42.39 10.49 52.11
N ILE A 145 -41.22 11.06 51.83
CA ILE A 145 -40.79 12.36 52.38
C ILE A 145 -40.41 13.37 51.30
N THR A 146 -40.90 14.60 51.43
CA THR A 146 -40.52 15.75 50.60
C THR A 146 -39.82 16.80 51.47
N LEU A 147 -38.64 17.28 51.04
CA LEU A 147 -37.79 18.19 51.80
C LEU A 147 -37.41 19.40 50.94
N ASN A 148 -37.87 20.58 51.30
CA ASN A 148 -37.74 21.80 50.48
C ASN A 148 -37.01 22.91 51.25
N ASN A 149 -36.09 23.62 50.60
CA ASN A 149 -35.47 24.87 51.09
C ASN A 149 -34.69 24.77 52.43
N ILE A 150 -34.00 23.67 52.74
CA ILE A 150 -33.33 23.46 54.04
C ILE A 150 -31.81 23.26 53.88
N THR A 151 -31.00 23.82 54.78
CA THR A 151 -29.60 23.40 54.95
C THR A 151 -29.48 22.35 56.05
N PHE A 152 -29.03 21.15 55.71
CA PHE A 152 -28.64 20.07 56.61
C PHE A 152 -27.12 20.11 56.80
N ARG A 153 -26.64 20.52 57.98
CA ARG A 153 -25.20 20.69 58.24
C ARG A 153 -24.69 19.96 59.48
N ASN A 154 -23.46 19.45 59.39
CA ASN A 154 -22.78 18.76 60.49
C ASN A 154 -23.59 17.57 61.04
N GLY A 155 -24.41 16.92 60.21
CA GLY A 155 -25.06 15.65 60.54
C GLY A 155 -24.00 14.56 60.72
N PHE A 156 -24.12 13.74 61.75
CA PHE A 156 -23.12 12.73 62.08
C PHE A 156 -23.73 11.42 62.54
N VAL A 157 -23.20 10.30 62.04
CA VAL A 157 -23.52 8.96 62.55
C VAL A 157 -22.27 8.09 62.60
N ARG A 158 -22.16 7.24 63.64
CA ARG A 158 -21.09 6.24 63.83
C ARG A 158 -21.66 4.82 63.72
N GLU A 159 -20.90 3.91 63.12
CA GLU A 159 -21.27 2.51 62.83
C GLU A 159 -22.66 2.39 62.16
N SER A 160 -23.00 3.31 61.27
CA SER A 160 -24.28 3.33 60.54
C SER A 160 -24.21 4.22 59.29
N GLN A 161 -25.32 4.33 58.58
CA GLN A 161 -25.42 4.90 57.23
C GLN A 161 -26.26 6.20 57.21
N GLY A 162 -26.03 7.05 56.21
CA GLY A 162 -26.81 8.28 56.00
C GLY A 162 -26.54 9.38 57.03
N GLY A 163 -25.35 10.02 56.98
CA GLY A 163 -24.91 10.95 58.04
C GLY A 163 -25.86 12.12 58.34
N ALA A 164 -26.65 12.57 57.35
CA ALA A 164 -27.77 13.48 57.55
C ALA A 164 -29.11 12.73 57.64
N ILE A 165 -29.40 11.85 56.68
CA ILE A 165 -30.67 11.12 56.55
C ILE A 165 -30.40 9.69 56.11
N SER A 166 -31.06 8.74 56.79
CA SER A 166 -31.22 7.36 56.33
C SER A 166 -32.68 7.09 55.96
N LEU A 167 -32.90 6.45 54.81
CA LEU A 167 -34.20 5.97 54.34
C LEU A 167 -34.09 4.48 53.96
N SER A 168 -34.76 3.59 54.71
CA SER A 168 -34.75 2.14 54.47
C SER A 168 -35.73 1.69 53.37
N GLN A 169 -36.84 2.42 53.19
CA GLN A 169 -37.88 2.18 52.20
C GLN A 169 -38.74 3.44 51.98
N GLY A 170 -39.25 3.63 50.77
CA GLY A 170 -40.13 4.75 50.40
C GLY A 170 -39.45 5.76 49.49
N ASN A 171 -40.11 6.88 49.20
CA ASN A 171 -39.64 7.85 48.21
C ASN A 171 -39.19 9.16 48.84
N ILE A 172 -38.03 9.67 48.43
CA ILE A 172 -37.51 10.95 48.89
C ILE A 172 -37.41 11.96 47.74
N HIS A 173 -38.11 13.08 47.92
CA HIS A 173 -38.11 14.21 47.00
C HIS A 173 -37.41 15.38 47.71
N ILE A 174 -36.31 15.89 47.15
CA ILE A 174 -35.55 16.98 47.77
C ILE A 174 -35.44 18.13 46.78
N THR A 175 -35.84 19.34 47.19
CA THR A 175 -35.68 20.54 46.36
C THR A 175 -34.94 21.67 47.07
N ASN A 176 -34.10 22.40 46.32
CA ASN A 176 -33.47 23.66 46.72
C ASN A 176 -32.78 23.62 48.11
N SER A 177 -32.17 22.48 48.43
CA SER A 177 -31.63 22.18 49.77
C SER A 177 -30.12 21.93 49.73
N THR A 178 -29.43 22.14 50.86
CA THR A 178 -27.98 22.02 50.96
C THR A 178 -27.56 21.01 52.03
N PHE A 179 -26.76 20.03 51.66
CA PHE A 179 -26.12 19.09 52.57
C PHE A 179 -24.63 19.43 52.67
N ARG A 180 -24.18 19.88 53.84
CA ARG A 180 -22.79 20.32 54.04
C ARG A 180 -22.14 19.75 55.30
N ASN A 181 -20.92 19.22 55.17
CA ASN A 181 -20.16 18.65 56.30
C ASN A 181 -20.89 17.49 57.01
N ASN A 182 -21.72 16.71 56.31
CA ASN A 182 -22.37 15.54 56.91
C ASN A 182 -21.47 14.31 56.76
N THR A 183 -21.38 13.50 57.81
CA THR A 183 -20.44 12.37 57.88
C THR A 183 -21.10 11.11 58.40
N ALA A 184 -20.91 10.00 57.69
CA ALA A 184 -21.10 8.64 58.20
C ALA A 184 -19.73 8.00 58.41
N ILE A 185 -19.47 7.40 59.58
CA ILE A 185 -18.17 6.77 59.88
C ILE A 185 -18.29 5.41 60.57
N SER A 186 -17.47 4.44 60.15
CA SER A 186 -17.14 3.24 60.93
C SER A 186 -15.69 3.29 61.37
N THR A 187 -15.44 2.78 62.57
CA THR A 187 -14.13 2.78 63.24
C THR A 187 -13.71 1.40 63.77
N GLU A 188 -14.56 0.39 63.63
CA GLU A 188 -14.34 -0.95 64.19
C GLU A 188 -14.47 -2.02 63.10
N SER A 189 -13.46 -2.89 62.99
CA SER A 189 -13.41 -3.95 61.96
C SER A 189 -14.33 -5.16 62.24
N SER A 190 -15.15 -5.11 63.29
CA SER A 190 -15.88 -6.25 63.85
C SER A 190 -17.36 -5.97 64.15
N THR A 191 -17.91 -4.86 63.63
CA THR A 191 -19.34 -4.51 63.80
C THR A 191 -20.20 -5.11 62.68
N ILE A 192 -21.52 -5.11 62.89
CA ILE A 192 -22.48 -5.66 61.92
C ILE A 192 -22.58 -4.79 60.64
N TYR A 193 -22.12 -3.54 60.70
CA TYR A 193 -22.16 -2.56 59.62
C TYR A 193 -20.82 -2.49 58.90
N ASN A 194 -20.43 -3.62 58.28
CA ASN A 194 -19.12 -3.75 57.62
C ASN A 194 -18.82 -2.65 56.58
N ALA A 195 -19.83 -2.08 55.94
CA ALA A 195 -19.69 -1.06 54.91
C ALA A 195 -20.53 0.20 55.20
N ILE A 196 -19.93 1.37 54.91
CA ILE A 196 -20.50 2.69 55.21
C ILE A 196 -20.98 3.37 53.93
N SER A 197 -22.24 3.81 53.95
CA SER A 197 -22.98 4.26 52.78
C SER A 197 -23.62 5.62 53.00
N GLY A 198 -23.46 6.54 52.05
CA GLY A 198 -24.14 7.83 52.03
C GLY A 198 -23.68 8.80 53.11
N GLY A 199 -22.60 9.54 52.87
CA GLY A 199 -22.08 10.50 53.84
C GLY A 199 -23.09 11.57 54.28
N ALA A 200 -24.00 11.96 53.40
CA ALA A 200 -25.20 12.73 53.73
C ALA A 200 -26.48 11.87 53.67
N LEU A 201 -26.73 11.20 52.55
CA LEU A 201 -27.99 10.51 52.28
C LEU A 201 -27.76 9.01 52.03
N TYR A 202 -28.39 8.17 52.84
CA TYR A 202 -28.61 6.76 52.52
C TYR A 202 -30.06 6.57 52.09
N ILE A 203 -30.27 5.98 50.92
CA ILE A 203 -31.58 5.80 50.30
C ILE A 203 -31.67 4.35 49.82
N ALA A 204 -32.60 3.57 50.38
CA ALA A 204 -32.82 2.17 50.06
C ALA A 204 -34.28 1.89 49.67
N ASN A 205 -34.50 0.91 48.78
CA ASN A 205 -35.83 0.40 48.38
C ASN A 205 -36.81 1.51 47.96
N SER A 206 -36.33 2.48 47.18
CA SER A 206 -37.11 3.59 46.62
C SER A 206 -37.54 3.30 45.18
N THR A 207 -38.71 3.76 44.74
CA THR A 207 -39.17 3.59 43.34
C THR A 207 -39.28 4.89 42.56
N ASN A 208 -39.12 6.04 43.24
CA ASN A 208 -39.22 7.37 42.66
C ASN A 208 -38.50 8.40 43.56
N SER A 209 -37.17 8.33 43.65
CA SER A 209 -36.35 9.35 44.35
C SER A 209 -35.94 10.47 43.39
N VAL A 210 -36.23 11.74 43.76
CA VAL A 210 -36.06 12.90 42.87
C VAL A 210 -35.37 14.07 43.59
N LEU A 211 -34.21 14.47 43.10
CA LEU A 211 -33.37 15.52 43.68
C LEU A 211 -33.23 16.69 42.67
N ILE A 212 -33.70 17.88 43.04
CA ILE A 212 -33.74 19.06 42.16
C ILE A 212 -33.08 20.28 42.84
N ASN A 213 -32.16 20.96 42.15
CA ASN A 213 -31.52 22.20 42.62
C ASN A 213 -30.75 22.06 43.97
N ASN A 214 -30.22 20.88 44.29
CA ASN A 214 -29.58 20.62 45.59
C ASN A 214 -28.05 20.75 45.56
N THR A 215 -27.45 21.13 46.68
CA THR A 215 -25.99 21.23 46.85
C THR A 215 -25.48 20.25 47.90
N PHE A 216 -24.57 19.37 47.51
CA PHE A 216 -23.85 18.43 48.38
C PHE A 216 -22.39 18.84 48.43
N ASN A 217 -21.97 19.47 49.53
CA ASN A 217 -20.63 20.04 49.67
C ASN A 217 -19.88 19.43 50.88
N ASN A 218 -18.73 18.81 50.63
CA ASN A 218 -17.84 18.30 51.67
C ASN A 218 -18.55 17.31 52.63
N ASN A 219 -19.38 16.41 52.10
CA ASN A 219 -19.92 15.28 52.85
C ASN A 219 -18.99 14.06 52.72
N SER A 220 -18.98 13.17 53.70
CA SER A 220 -18.04 12.05 53.70
C SER A 220 -18.58 10.73 54.26
N ALA A 221 -18.22 9.63 53.59
CA ALA A 221 -18.44 8.25 54.01
C ALA A 221 -17.08 7.62 54.32
N GLN A 222 -16.83 7.22 55.56
CA GLN A 222 -15.53 6.69 55.99
C GLN A 222 -15.72 5.33 56.68
N GLY A 223 -15.05 4.28 56.22
CA GLY A 223 -15.26 2.92 56.68
C GLY A 223 -13.98 2.16 56.92
N MET A 224 -14.06 1.10 57.74
CA MET A 224 -13.00 0.11 57.82
C MET A 224 -12.97 -0.71 56.51
N ASN A 225 -14.04 -1.46 56.22
CA ASN A 225 -14.24 -2.10 54.92
C ASN A 225 -14.95 -1.13 53.95
N ASP A 226 -15.68 -1.65 52.97
CA ASP A 226 -16.16 -0.92 51.80
C ASP A 226 -16.91 0.39 52.11
N THR A 227 -16.78 1.38 51.22
CA THR A 227 -17.55 2.63 51.29
C THR A 227 -18.25 2.97 49.98
N TYR A 228 -19.48 3.47 50.10
CA TYR A 228 -20.40 3.68 49.00
C TYR A 228 -20.99 5.10 49.06
N GLY A 229 -20.65 5.97 48.12
CA GLY A 229 -21.30 7.28 47.97
C GLY A 229 -20.91 8.29 49.04
N GLY A 230 -19.84 9.05 48.79
CA GLY A 230 -19.34 10.07 49.73
C GLY A 230 -20.38 11.15 50.10
N ALA A 231 -21.36 11.41 49.23
CA ALA A 231 -22.58 12.16 49.56
C ALA A 231 -23.84 11.29 49.63
N ILE A 232 -24.10 10.47 48.60
CA ILE A 232 -25.36 9.74 48.44
C ILE A 232 -25.11 8.27 48.06
N ALA A 233 -25.78 7.34 48.75
CA ALA A 233 -25.93 5.96 48.30
C ALA A 233 -27.39 5.64 47.98
N PHE A 234 -27.65 5.22 46.74
CA PHE A 234 -28.92 4.66 46.27
C PHE A 234 -28.79 3.13 46.21
N MET A 235 -29.24 2.45 47.26
CA MET A 235 -29.33 0.99 47.31
C MET A 235 -30.69 0.56 46.76
N ASP A 236 -30.69 -0.34 45.79
CA ASP A 236 -31.85 -1.09 45.29
C ASP A 236 -33.07 -0.18 45.05
N SER A 237 -32.79 0.97 44.42
CA SER A 237 -33.70 2.08 44.25
C SER A 237 -33.86 2.39 42.75
N GLU A 238 -35.08 2.27 42.24
CA GLU A 238 -35.35 2.33 40.80
C GLU A 238 -35.19 3.76 40.26
N ASN A 239 -34.29 3.90 39.28
CA ASN A 239 -34.12 5.07 38.41
C ASN A 239 -34.15 6.46 39.11
N PRO A 240 -33.31 6.75 40.14
CA PRO A 240 -33.29 8.06 40.77
C PRO A 240 -32.93 9.18 39.79
N ASN A 241 -33.52 10.35 40.00
CA ASN A 241 -33.35 11.51 39.13
C ASN A 241 -32.61 12.64 39.86
N VAL A 242 -31.48 13.07 39.31
CA VAL A 242 -30.60 14.11 39.86
C VAL A 242 -30.50 15.26 38.86
N LEU A 243 -31.26 16.32 39.12
CA LEU A 243 -31.48 17.45 38.22
C LEU A 243 -30.92 18.75 38.81
N ASN A 244 -30.06 19.43 38.04
CA ASN A 244 -29.47 20.73 38.41
C ASN A 244 -28.83 20.73 39.81
N CYS A 245 -28.17 19.63 40.18
CA CYS A 245 -27.54 19.47 41.49
C CYS A 245 -26.03 19.71 41.40
N SER A 246 -25.41 20.05 42.53
CA SER A 246 -23.97 20.29 42.63
C SER A 246 -23.34 19.43 43.73
N PHE A 247 -22.33 18.66 43.36
CA PHE A 247 -21.58 17.76 44.24
C PHE A 247 -20.13 18.25 44.28
N ILE A 248 -19.72 18.84 45.39
CA ILE A 248 -18.43 19.54 45.55
C ILE A 248 -17.65 18.92 46.70
N ASN A 249 -16.40 18.51 46.47
CA ASN A 249 -15.47 17.99 47.49
C ASN A 249 -16.01 16.80 48.33
N ASN A 250 -16.96 16.00 47.83
CA ASN A 250 -17.46 14.86 48.61
C ASN A 250 -16.46 13.69 48.56
N TYR A 251 -16.39 12.92 49.64
CA TYR A 251 -15.25 12.03 49.90
C TYR A 251 -15.65 10.68 50.49
N ALA A 252 -15.38 9.59 49.76
CA ALA A 252 -15.48 8.22 50.29
C ALA A 252 -14.09 7.65 50.58
N GLN A 253 -13.89 7.04 51.75
CA GLN A 253 -12.62 6.41 52.13
C GLN A 253 -12.82 5.09 52.88
N SER A 254 -12.11 4.06 52.43
CA SER A 254 -11.96 2.79 53.13
C SER A 254 -10.53 2.60 53.66
N GLN A 255 -10.39 1.87 54.77
CA GLN A 255 -9.09 1.50 55.35
C GLN A 255 -8.58 0.13 54.87
N THR A 256 -9.48 -0.82 54.57
CA THR A 256 -9.14 -2.20 54.16
C THR A 256 -10.02 -2.75 53.03
N GLY A 257 -11.15 -2.12 52.72
CA GLY A 257 -12.08 -2.50 51.66
C GLY A 257 -12.04 -1.54 50.46
N THR A 258 -13.01 -1.66 49.56
CA THR A 258 -13.08 -0.87 48.32
C THR A 258 -13.83 0.44 48.52
N SER A 259 -13.44 1.50 47.81
CA SER A 259 -14.17 2.79 47.85
C SER A 259 -14.82 3.11 46.51
N TYR A 260 -16.14 3.33 46.54
CA TYR A 260 -17.00 3.49 45.37
C TYR A 260 -17.77 4.82 45.41
N GLY A 261 -17.63 5.65 44.37
CA GLY A 261 -18.46 6.83 44.17
C GLY A 261 -18.18 7.97 45.15
N GLY A 262 -17.22 8.84 44.82
CA GLY A 262 -16.84 9.96 45.70
C GLY A 262 -17.99 10.93 46.01
N ALA A 263 -18.97 11.05 45.11
CA ALA A 263 -20.24 11.72 45.35
C ALA A 263 -21.41 10.74 45.47
N ILE A 264 -21.64 9.89 44.46
CA ILE A 264 -22.84 9.05 44.34
C ILE A 264 -22.47 7.59 44.09
N TYR A 265 -23.16 6.68 44.79
CA TYR A 265 -23.20 5.26 44.47
C TYR A 265 -24.65 4.84 44.15
N ALA A 266 -24.86 4.04 43.10
CA ALA A 266 -26.17 3.50 42.74
C ALA A 266 -26.10 2.04 42.26
N THR A 267 -26.81 1.11 42.92
CA THR A 267 -26.93 -0.30 42.46
C THR A 267 -27.90 -0.45 41.27
N SER A 268 -28.54 0.64 40.87
CA SER A 268 -29.59 0.72 39.85
C SER A 268 -29.35 1.93 38.94
N GLY A 269 -30.17 2.08 37.90
CA GLY A 269 -29.98 3.11 36.88
C GLY A 269 -30.15 4.51 37.46
N ILE A 270 -29.50 5.52 36.89
CA ILE A 270 -29.60 6.91 37.34
C ILE A 270 -29.72 7.87 36.16
N SER A 271 -30.59 8.87 36.30
CA SER A 271 -30.68 9.99 35.36
C SER A 271 -30.05 11.22 35.99
N VAL A 272 -28.95 11.70 35.41
CA VAL A 272 -28.20 12.88 35.85
C VAL A 272 -28.30 13.95 34.78
N SER A 273 -28.87 15.10 35.12
CA SER A 273 -29.12 16.20 34.18
C SER A 273 -28.71 17.55 34.74
N ASN A 274 -28.09 18.39 33.91
CA ASN A 274 -27.70 19.78 34.24
C ASN A 274 -26.82 19.92 35.51
N SER A 275 -26.09 18.86 35.90
CA SER A 275 -25.49 18.75 37.23
C SER A 275 -23.96 18.86 37.20
N ASN A 276 -23.36 19.28 38.32
CA ASN A 276 -21.91 19.55 38.41
C ASN A 276 -21.27 18.70 39.51
N PHE A 277 -20.21 17.98 39.15
CA PHE A 277 -19.41 17.12 40.02
C PHE A 277 -17.97 17.64 40.03
N THR A 278 -17.56 18.29 41.12
CA THR A 278 -16.29 19.01 41.23
C THR A 278 -15.46 18.55 42.43
N ASN A 279 -14.21 18.14 42.20
CA ASN A 279 -13.26 17.70 43.23
C ASN A 279 -13.74 16.52 44.11
N ASN A 280 -14.70 15.70 43.66
CA ASN A 280 -15.14 14.54 44.45
C ASN A 280 -14.06 13.44 44.36
N ARG A 281 -13.91 12.64 45.42
CA ARG A 281 -12.78 11.72 45.56
C ARG A 281 -13.16 10.42 46.25
N VAL A 282 -12.56 9.33 45.77
CA VAL A 282 -12.45 8.06 46.50
C VAL A 282 -10.99 7.82 46.89
N ARG A 283 -10.71 7.23 48.05
CA ARG A 283 -9.35 6.79 48.45
C ARG A 283 -9.40 5.46 49.19
N SER A 284 -8.53 4.51 48.84
CA SER A 284 -8.42 3.23 49.53
C SER A 284 -7.01 2.64 49.53
N TYR A 285 -6.76 1.75 50.48
CA TYR A 285 -5.63 0.81 50.55
C TYR A 285 -5.90 -0.51 49.80
N SER A 286 -7.03 -0.60 49.09
CA SER A 286 -7.43 -1.73 48.24
C SER A 286 -7.75 -1.20 46.83
N TYR A 287 -9.01 -1.25 46.38
CA TYR A 287 -9.46 -0.71 45.10
C TYR A 287 -10.22 0.62 45.23
N THR A 288 -10.22 1.41 44.16
CA THR A 288 -10.98 2.66 44.04
C THR A 288 -11.74 2.73 42.72
N TYR A 289 -13.03 3.04 42.77
CA TYR A 289 -13.91 3.13 41.59
C TYR A 289 -14.73 4.42 41.60
N GLY A 290 -14.69 5.17 40.50
CA GLY A 290 -15.59 6.30 40.26
C GLY A 290 -15.39 7.47 41.22
N GLY A 291 -14.42 8.34 40.92
CA GLY A 291 -14.13 9.52 41.73
C GLY A 291 -15.33 10.45 41.95
N ALA A 292 -16.32 10.44 41.05
CA ALA A 292 -17.63 11.06 41.26
C ALA A 292 -18.77 10.03 41.44
N ILE A 293 -18.98 9.11 40.49
CA ILE A 293 -20.16 8.24 40.44
C ILE A 293 -19.78 6.78 40.16
N VAL A 294 -20.48 5.84 40.81
CA VAL A 294 -20.47 4.40 40.50
C VAL A 294 -21.91 3.94 40.18
N ILE A 295 -22.08 3.18 39.10
CA ILE A 295 -23.38 2.82 38.50
C ILE A 295 -23.37 1.36 38.02
N PHE A 296 -24.46 0.60 38.26
CA PHE A 296 -24.59 -0.82 37.87
C PHE A 296 -25.73 -1.16 36.90
N ARG A 297 -26.43 -0.16 36.33
CA ARG A 297 -27.55 -0.34 35.38
C ARG A 297 -27.73 0.88 34.47
N ASN A 298 -28.55 0.70 33.45
CA ASN A 298 -28.82 1.62 32.35
C ASN A 298 -29.05 3.07 32.80
N SER A 299 -28.22 4.00 32.31
CA SER A 299 -28.10 5.34 32.88
C SER A 299 -27.85 6.44 31.85
N GLN A 300 -28.20 7.67 32.23
CA GLN A 300 -28.15 8.85 31.34
C GLN A 300 -27.47 10.04 32.02
N ILE A 301 -26.45 10.59 31.36
CA ILE A 301 -25.68 11.75 31.80
C ILE A 301 -25.84 12.86 30.75
N ILE A 302 -26.59 13.92 31.07
CA ILE A 302 -26.98 14.96 30.11
C ILE A 302 -26.60 16.36 30.61
N ASN A 303 -25.96 17.15 29.76
CA ASN A 303 -25.59 18.55 30.03
C ASN A 303 -24.89 18.76 31.39
N SER A 304 -24.00 17.82 31.76
CA SER A 304 -23.43 17.74 33.10
C SER A 304 -21.89 17.81 33.06
N ASN A 305 -21.28 18.29 34.13
CA ASN A 305 -19.84 18.56 34.19
C ASN A 305 -19.15 17.75 35.30
N PHE A 306 -18.05 17.09 34.96
CA PHE A 306 -17.19 16.30 35.83
C PHE A 306 -15.79 16.90 35.78
N ILE A 307 -15.41 17.61 36.86
CA ILE A 307 -14.22 18.45 36.92
C ILE A 307 -13.36 18.04 38.13
N ASN A 308 -12.08 17.74 37.91
CA ASN A 308 -11.11 17.41 38.97
C ASN A 308 -11.51 16.21 39.88
N ASN A 309 -12.37 15.31 39.45
CA ASN A 309 -12.73 14.15 40.29
C ASN A 309 -11.60 13.12 40.24
N LEU A 310 -11.37 12.43 41.37
CA LEU A 310 -10.15 11.66 41.61
C LEU A 310 -10.44 10.26 42.17
N ALA A 311 -9.97 9.23 41.47
CA ALA A 311 -9.84 7.88 42.00
C ALA A 311 -8.39 7.66 42.48
N ASP A 312 -8.21 7.53 43.81
CA ASP A 312 -6.90 7.57 44.45
C ASP A 312 -6.56 6.27 45.19
N GLY A 313 -6.05 5.31 44.42
CA GLY A 313 -5.48 4.05 44.90
C GLY A 313 -3.98 4.14 45.19
N SER A 314 -3.42 5.33 45.48
CA SER A 314 -1.97 5.53 45.67
C SER A 314 -1.35 4.65 46.78
N ASP A 315 -2.16 4.27 47.76
CA ASP A 315 -1.75 3.48 48.93
C ASP A 315 -2.20 2.01 48.81
N GLY A 316 -2.94 1.66 47.75
CA GLY A 316 -3.57 0.36 47.55
C GLY A 316 -3.07 -0.36 46.31
N ASN A 317 -3.99 -1.02 45.60
CA ASN A 317 -3.71 -1.77 44.38
C ASN A 317 -3.97 -0.89 43.15
N ALA A 318 -5.24 -0.85 42.71
CA ALA A 318 -5.68 -0.27 41.45
C ALA A 318 -6.73 0.83 41.65
N GLY A 319 -6.80 1.72 40.66
CA GLY A 319 -7.80 2.77 40.59
C GLY A 319 -8.47 2.81 39.22
N GLU A 320 -9.78 3.07 39.21
CA GLU A 320 -10.56 3.15 38.00
C GLU A 320 -11.54 4.31 38.00
N ALA A 321 -11.75 4.89 36.82
CA ALA A 321 -12.69 5.98 36.58
C ALA A 321 -12.49 7.21 37.48
N GLY A 322 -11.69 8.18 37.02
CA GLY A 322 -11.57 9.46 37.72
C GLY A 322 -12.92 10.16 37.92
N ALA A 323 -13.91 9.95 37.05
CA ALA A 323 -15.28 10.46 37.20
C ALA A 323 -16.33 9.35 37.38
N ILE A 324 -16.60 8.50 36.37
CA ILE A 324 -17.75 7.57 36.35
C ILE A 324 -17.30 6.14 36.08
N TYR A 325 -17.54 5.23 37.03
CA TYR A 325 -17.45 3.78 36.79
C TYR A 325 -18.84 3.23 36.45
N HIS A 326 -18.95 2.43 35.39
CA HIS A 326 -20.21 1.85 34.94
C HIS A 326 -20.07 0.34 34.63
N LEU A 327 -21.03 -0.45 35.12
CA LEU A 327 -21.11 -1.90 34.90
C LEU A 327 -22.58 -2.29 34.71
N GLY A 328 -23.13 -2.04 33.52
CA GLY A 328 -24.55 -2.25 33.22
C GLY A 328 -24.84 -2.20 31.71
N ASP A 329 -26.06 -2.53 31.30
CA ASP A 329 -26.34 -2.80 29.88
C ASP A 329 -26.16 -1.59 28.93
N THR A 330 -26.36 -0.33 29.37
CA THR A 330 -26.24 0.86 28.51
C THR A 330 -25.92 2.18 29.25
N LEU A 331 -24.91 2.92 28.80
CA LEU A 331 -24.58 4.28 29.27
C LEU A 331 -24.75 5.31 28.14
N THR A 332 -25.61 6.32 28.35
CA THR A 332 -25.77 7.45 27.41
C THR A 332 -25.22 8.75 27.97
N ILE A 333 -24.31 9.39 27.26
CA ILE A 333 -23.66 10.65 27.59
C ILE A 333 -23.96 11.68 26.49
N ARG A 334 -24.45 12.86 26.85
CA ARG A 334 -24.75 13.93 25.89
C ARG A 334 -24.47 15.33 26.42
N ASN A 335 -23.93 16.22 25.57
CA ASN A 335 -23.63 17.63 25.89
C ASN A 335 -22.77 17.81 27.17
N SER A 336 -21.93 16.83 27.53
CA SER A 336 -21.31 16.76 28.87
C SER A 336 -19.80 16.94 28.83
N THR A 337 -19.23 17.47 29.92
CA THR A 337 -17.80 17.81 30.01
C THR A 337 -17.11 16.97 31.07
N PHE A 338 -16.04 16.28 30.69
CA PHE A 338 -15.12 15.58 31.58
C PHE A 338 -13.75 16.26 31.51
N ASN A 339 -13.44 17.09 32.50
CA ASN A 339 -12.21 17.90 32.52
C ASN A 339 -11.32 17.54 33.72
N ASN A 340 -10.05 17.23 33.45
CA ASN A 340 -9.01 17.05 34.46
C ASN A 340 -9.37 16.02 35.56
N ASN A 341 -10.17 14.99 35.23
CA ASN A 341 -10.41 13.89 36.14
C ASN A 341 -9.19 12.94 36.11
N GLU A 342 -8.86 12.36 37.25
CA GLU A 342 -7.59 11.65 37.42
C GLU A 342 -7.78 10.30 38.11
N VAL A 343 -7.02 9.32 37.63
CA VAL A 343 -6.78 8.05 38.30
C VAL A 343 -5.32 8.03 38.76
N ARG A 344 -5.09 7.74 40.04
CA ARG A 344 -3.76 7.45 40.59
C ARG A 344 -3.75 6.05 41.17
N GLY A 345 -2.90 5.19 40.62
CA GLY A 345 -2.76 3.82 41.06
C GLY A 345 -1.32 3.47 41.40
N LYS A 346 -1.16 2.46 42.24
CA LYS A 346 0.11 1.77 42.36
C LYS A 346 0.27 0.81 41.18
N ASP A 347 -0.70 -0.09 41.04
CA ASP A 347 -0.72 -1.17 40.05
C ASP A 347 -1.58 -0.78 38.82
N GLU A 348 -2.31 -1.72 38.22
CA GLU A 348 -3.13 -1.46 37.02
C GLU A 348 -4.14 -0.32 37.24
N SER A 349 -4.38 0.48 36.21
CA SER A 349 -5.15 1.72 36.31
C SER A 349 -5.91 2.05 35.03
N HIS A 350 -7.21 2.34 35.16
CA HIS A 350 -8.17 2.31 34.06
C HIS A 350 -9.02 3.58 33.98
N GLY A 351 -9.07 4.24 32.82
CA GLY A 351 -10.09 5.23 32.51
C GLY A 351 -9.95 6.54 33.28
N GLY A 352 -9.14 7.48 32.79
CA GLY A 352 -8.92 8.77 33.47
C GLY A 352 -10.21 9.57 33.75
N ALA A 353 -11.25 9.42 32.93
CA ALA A 353 -12.60 9.88 33.21
C ALA A 353 -13.58 8.72 33.47
N ILE A 354 -13.62 7.71 32.60
CA ILE A 354 -14.61 6.64 32.59
C ILE A 354 -13.94 5.27 32.47
N SER A 355 -14.33 4.34 33.33
CA SER A 355 -14.08 2.90 33.18
C SER A 355 -15.44 2.22 33.06
N ASP A 356 -15.59 1.38 32.03
CA ASP A 356 -16.85 0.74 31.67
C ASP A 356 -16.60 -0.72 31.24
N ALA A 357 -17.48 -1.64 31.67
CA ALA A 357 -17.41 -3.03 31.25
C ALA A 357 -18.76 -3.65 30.86
N THR A 358 -18.76 -4.44 29.78
CA THR A 358 -19.90 -5.19 29.22
C THR A 358 -21.13 -4.37 28.80
N SER A 359 -20.94 -3.09 28.43
CA SER A 359 -22.02 -2.13 28.14
C SER A 359 -22.11 -1.74 26.66
N LEU A 360 -23.27 -1.20 26.27
CA LEU A 360 -23.39 -0.36 25.07
C LEU A 360 -23.27 1.13 25.45
N ILE A 361 -22.28 1.84 24.89
CA ILE A 361 -21.97 3.21 25.29
C ILE A 361 -22.25 4.18 24.14
N TYR A 362 -23.04 5.20 24.43
CA TYR A 362 -23.36 6.28 23.50
C TYR A 362 -22.79 7.61 24.00
N ILE A 363 -22.01 8.30 23.17
CA ILE A 363 -21.42 9.61 23.51
C ILE A 363 -21.70 10.62 22.40
N TYR A 364 -22.43 11.68 22.71
CA TYR A 364 -22.82 12.73 21.76
C TYR A 364 -22.39 14.13 22.23
N ASP A 365 -21.86 14.94 21.32
CA ASP A 365 -21.66 16.40 21.50
C ASP A 365 -20.91 16.77 22.80
N SER A 366 -19.96 15.94 23.21
CA SER A 366 -19.32 15.97 24.55
C SER A 366 -17.82 16.28 24.47
N THR A 367 -17.19 16.58 25.61
CA THR A 367 -15.76 16.92 25.67
C THR A 367 -15.05 16.22 26.81
N PHE A 368 -14.01 15.47 26.48
CA PHE A 368 -13.08 14.81 27.39
C PHE A 368 -11.72 15.51 27.26
N SER A 369 -11.32 16.29 28.26
CA SER A 369 -10.12 17.12 28.21
C SER A 369 -9.24 16.99 29.44
N ASN A 370 -7.92 16.88 29.27
CA ASN A 370 -6.93 16.82 30.36
C ASN A 370 -7.12 15.65 31.34
N ASN A 371 -7.93 14.63 31.02
CA ASN A 371 -8.11 13.49 31.92
C ASN A 371 -6.84 12.63 31.94
N LYS A 372 -6.54 12.01 33.08
CA LYS A 372 -5.22 11.42 33.33
C LYS A 372 -5.27 10.09 34.06
N VAL A 373 -4.40 9.17 33.64
CA VAL A 373 -4.00 8.00 34.42
C VAL A 373 -2.53 8.14 34.80
N ASP A 374 -2.20 7.92 36.07
CA ASP A 374 -0.83 7.91 36.62
C ASP A 374 -0.63 6.62 37.43
N SER A 375 0.15 5.68 36.89
CA SER A 375 0.51 4.43 37.56
C SER A 375 2.01 4.30 37.79
N SER A 376 2.38 3.64 38.88
CA SER A 376 3.78 3.62 39.36
C SER A 376 4.45 2.25 39.37
N SER A 377 3.70 1.15 39.18
CA SER A 377 4.24 -0.23 39.19
C SER A 377 3.93 -1.04 37.93
N ASN A 378 2.76 -0.82 37.29
CA ASN A 378 2.20 -1.75 36.29
C ASN A 378 1.70 -1.02 35.03
N SER A 379 0.73 -1.61 34.34
CA SER A 379 0.21 -1.19 33.04
C SER A 379 -0.96 -0.20 33.18
N SER A 380 -1.28 0.54 32.12
CA SER A 380 -2.35 1.56 32.18
C SER A 380 -3.07 1.76 30.87
N TYR A 381 -4.37 2.01 30.96
CA TYR A 381 -5.29 1.90 29.84
C TYR A 381 -6.33 3.04 29.86
N GLY A 382 -6.52 3.71 28.72
CA GLY A 382 -7.58 4.69 28.54
C GLY A 382 -7.38 6.00 29.33
N GLY A 383 -6.59 6.93 28.80
CA GLY A 383 -6.34 8.23 29.44
C GLY A 383 -7.61 9.07 29.66
N ALA A 384 -8.69 8.80 28.91
CA ALA A 384 -10.05 9.26 29.21
C ALA A 384 -11.04 8.09 29.41
N LEU A 385 -11.07 7.11 28.50
CA LEU A 385 -11.99 5.96 28.57
C LEU A 385 -11.27 4.62 28.49
N TYR A 386 -11.57 3.74 29.44
CA TYR A 386 -11.28 2.31 29.40
C TYR A 386 -12.58 1.53 29.19
N LEU A 387 -12.63 0.72 28.13
CA LEU A 387 -13.81 -0.03 27.71
C LEU A 387 -13.48 -1.53 27.66
N GLN A 388 -14.09 -2.35 28.53
CA GLN A 388 -13.88 -3.79 28.58
C GLN A 388 -15.09 -4.55 28.08
N SER A 389 -14.97 -5.21 26.94
CA SER A 389 -16.03 -5.90 26.21
C SER A 389 -17.28 -5.03 25.99
N SER A 390 -17.07 -3.72 25.81
CA SER A 390 -18.11 -2.70 25.65
C SER A 390 -18.05 -2.05 24.25
N GLN A 391 -19.19 -1.95 23.56
CA GLN A 391 -19.30 -1.29 22.25
C GLN A 391 -19.44 0.22 22.43
N LEU A 392 -18.62 1.01 21.75
CA LEU A 392 -18.72 2.48 21.74
C LEU A 392 -19.33 3.00 20.44
N GLN A 393 -20.31 3.90 20.56
CA GLN A 393 -20.74 4.79 19.49
C GLN A 393 -20.54 6.24 19.93
N SER A 394 -19.59 6.95 19.31
CA SER A 394 -19.18 8.30 19.69
C SER A 394 -19.25 9.27 18.51
N TYR A 395 -19.97 10.37 18.71
CA TYR A 395 -20.27 11.37 17.70
C TYR A 395 -19.98 12.79 18.20
N ASN A 396 -19.47 13.65 17.31
CA ASN A 396 -19.24 15.09 17.55
C ASN A 396 -18.42 15.40 18.83
N THR A 397 -17.59 14.46 19.27
CA THR A 397 -16.95 14.46 20.59
C THR A 397 -15.47 14.83 20.51
N ILE A 398 -15.02 15.66 21.45
CA ILE A 398 -13.65 16.15 21.54
C ILE A 398 -12.88 15.38 22.62
N PHE A 399 -11.71 14.86 22.25
CA PHE A 399 -10.72 14.25 23.13
C PHE A 399 -9.44 15.08 23.06
N ASP A 400 -9.21 15.98 24.01
CA ASP A 400 -8.04 16.89 24.01
C ASP A 400 -7.11 16.68 25.21
N ASN A 401 -5.81 16.49 24.95
CA ASN A 401 -4.77 16.41 25.98
C ASN A 401 -5.06 15.37 27.08
N ASN A 402 -5.74 14.27 26.77
CA ASN A 402 -5.89 13.16 27.72
C ASN A 402 -4.59 12.34 27.76
N THR A 403 -4.21 11.85 28.94
CA THR A 403 -2.85 11.36 29.17
C THR A 403 -2.76 10.08 29.99
N ILE A 404 -1.76 9.26 29.67
CA ILE A 404 -1.28 8.16 30.51
C ILE A 404 0.19 8.40 30.83
N THR A 405 0.54 8.33 32.11
CA THR A 405 1.91 8.07 32.57
C THR A 405 1.91 6.73 33.31
N GLY A 406 2.75 5.80 32.87
CA GLY A 406 2.86 4.47 33.45
C GLY A 406 4.31 3.97 33.54
N TYR A 407 4.48 2.76 34.06
CA TYR A 407 5.77 2.08 34.16
C TYR A 407 5.90 0.90 33.19
N LEU A 408 4.91 0.00 33.13
CA LEU A 408 4.91 -1.14 32.20
C LEU A 408 4.25 -0.77 30.86
N ASN A 409 3.46 -1.64 30.24
CA ASN A 409 2.86 -1.31 28.95
C ASN A 409 1.75 -0.27 29.14
N SER A 410 1.51 0.60 28.15
CA SER A 410 0.45 1.61 28.26
C SER A 410 -0.27 1.85 26.95
N TYR A 411 -1.60 1.99 27.02
CA TYR A 411 -2.50 1.80 25.90
C TYR A 411 -3.59 2.88 25.85
N GLY A 412 -3.70 3.61 24.73
CA GLY A 412 -4.85 4.47 24.44
C GLY A 412 -4.86 5.77 25.25
N GLY A 413 -4.12 6.77 24.80
CA GLY A 413 -4.00 8.05 25.52
C GLY A 413 -5.32 8.82 25.68
N ALA A 414 -6.33 8.53 24.84
CA ALA A 414 -7.73 8.89 25.09
C ALA A 414 -8.60 7.65 25.34
N ILE A 415 -8.61 6.68 24.42
CA ILE A 415 -9.52 5.51 24.44
C ILE A 415 -8.72 4.21 24.37
N TYR A 416 -9.01 3.29 25.29
CA TYR A 416 -8.69 1.87 25.15
C TYR A 416 -9.98 1.06 25.00
N SER A 417 -9.98 0.08 24.10
CA SER A 417 -11.00 -0.95 24.00
C SER A 417 -10.41 -2.30 23.56
N ASP A 418 -11.14 -3.37 23.82
CA ASP A 418 -10.97 -4.74 23.32
C ASP A 418 -12.12 -5.18 22.39
N TYR A 419 -13.01 -4.26 22.02
CA TYR A 419 -14.25 -4.50 21.28
C TYR A 419 -14.54 -3.44 20.20
N GLU A 420 -15.76 -3.47 19.64
CA GLU A 420 -16.19 -2.60 18.53
C GLU A 420 -16.22 -1.10 18.88
N LEU A 421 -15.72 -0.27 17.97
CA LEU A 421 -15.65 1.19 18.10
C LEU A 421 -16.20 1.90 16.86
N ILE A 422 -17.23 2.73 17.02
CA ILE A 422 -17.74 3.64 15.99
C ILE A 422 -17.42 5.08 16.41
N ILE A 423 -16.51 5.71 15.66
CA ILE A 423 -15.94 7.04 15.92
C ILE A 423 -16.29 7.94 14.74
N ASN A 424 -17.20 8.90 14.90
CA ASN A 424 -17.72 9.70 13.78
C ASN A 424 -17.74 11.21 14.07
N ASN A 425 -17.10 12.01 13.20
CA ASN A 425 -16.95 13.46 13.36
C ASN A 425 -16.30 13.86 14.72
N ASN A 426 -15.39 13.01 15.22
CA ASN A 426 -14.69 13.21 16.48
C ASN A 426 -13.33 13.90 16.27
N THR A 427 -12.83 14.57 17.31
CA THR A 427 -11.53 15.27 17.27
C THR A 427 -10.64 14.83 18.42
N PHE A 428 -9.55 14.13 18.10
CA PHE A 428 -8.52 13.67 19.04
C PHE A 428 -7.29 14.56 18.88
N THR A 429 -7.05 15.47 19.84
CA THR A 429 -5.90 16.40 19.80
C THR A 429 -4.99 16.19 21.01
N ASN A 430 -3.67 16.22 20.82
CA ASN A 430 -2.67 16.24 21.89
C ASN A 430 -2.68 15.04 22.86
N ASN A 431 -3.46 13.97 22.60
CA ASN A 431 -3.57 12.85 23.53
C ASN A 431 -2.27 12.06 23.55
N LYS A 432 -1.89 11.54 24.73
CA LYS A 432 -0.52 11.08 24.95
C LYS A 432 -0.40 9.87 25.86
N VAL A 433 0.40 8.90 25.42
CA VAL A 433 0.89 7.80 26.24
C VAL A 433 2.39 7.98 26.49
N LYS A 434 2.81 7.96 27.76
CA LYS A 434 4.22 7.89 28.16
C LYS A 434 4.44 6.71 29.11
N SER A 435 5.40 5.86 28.80
CA SER A 435 5.83 4.80 29.73
C SER A 435 7.32 4.46 29.59
N GLU A 436 7.86 3.69 30.54
CA GLU A 436 9.17 3.07 30.39
C GLU A 436 9.11 1.90 29.39
N LYS A 437 8.12 0.99 29.52
CA LYS A 437 7.93 -0.11 28.55
C LYS A 437 7.06 0.33 27.36
N ASN A 438 6.40 -0.62 26.69
CA ASN A 438 5.82 -0.37 25.37
C ASN A 438 4.64 0.60 25.43
N THR A 439 4.51 1.44 24.40
CA THR A 439 3.41 2.42 24.29
C THR A 439 2.60 2.19 23.02
N TYR A 440 1.28 2.16 23.16
CA TYR A 440 0.33 1.83 22.10
C TYR A 440 -0.72 2.93 21.97
N GLY A 441 -0.92 3.47 20.77
CA GLY A 441 -2.03 4.37 20.43
C GLY A 441 -2.08 5.65 21.27
N GLY A 442 -1.37 6.70 20.84
CA GLY A 442 -1.40 8.00 21.54
C GLY A 442 -2.81 8.59 21.72
N ALA A 443 -3.77 8.23 20.85
CA ALA A 443 -5.19 8.50 21.04
C ALA A 443 -6.01 7.23 21.31
N ILE A 444 -5.97 6.23 20.43
CA ILE A 444 -6.90 5.09 20.41
C ILE A 444 -6.12 3.76 20.38
N VAL A 445 -6.54 2.79 21.19
CA VAL A 445 -6.17 1.37 21.05
C VAL A 445 -7.42 0.51 20.89
N SER A 446 -7.38 -0.44 19.96
CA SER A 446 -8.27 -1.61 19.96
C SER A 446 -7.44 -2.89 19.94
N ALA A 447 -7.60 -3.73 20.96
CA ALA A 447 -6.83 -4.96 21.15
C ALA A 447 -7.75 -6.12 21.55
N THR A 448 -8.25 -6.87 20.56
CA THR A 448 -9.24 -7.93 20.80
C THR A 448 -8.65 -9.18 21.47
N PRO A 449 -9.51 -10.00 22.11
CA PRO A 449 -9.16 -11.39 22.44
C PRO A 449 -8.87 -12.22 21.18
N VAL A 450 -7.97 -13.21 21.31
CA VAL A 450 -7.39 -14.03 20.22
C VAL A 450 -8.40 -14.64 19.23
N TYR A 451 -9.65 -14.85 19.67
CA TYR A 451 -10.69 -15.55 18.90
C TYR A 451 -11.74 -14.63 18.27
N MET A 452 -11.57 -13.29 18.31
CA MET A 452 -12.53 -12.33 17.74
C MET A 452 -11.85 -11.27 16.87
N GLN A 453 -12.32 -11.15 15.63
CA GLN A 453 -12.11 -9.98 14.78
C GLN A 453 -13.30 -9.03 14.98
N VAL A 454 -13.05 -7.82 15.49
CA VAL A 454 -14.07 -6.75 15.59
C VAL A 454 -13.83 -5.68 14.54
N GLU A 455 -14.81 -4.80 14.33
CA GLU A 455 -14.63 -3.62 13.48
C GLU A 455 -14.41 -2.34 14.31
N VAL A 456 -13.44 -1.54 13.86
CA VAL A 456 -13.18 -0.17 14.32
C VAL A 456 -13.41 0.77 13.15
N GLN A 457 -14.43 1.62 13.23
CA GLN A 457 -14.78 2.59 12.21
C GLN A 457 -14.38 4.01 12.65
N VAL A 458 -13.54 4.69 11.86
CA VAL A 458 -13.11 6.08 12.08
C VAL A 458 -13.52 6.94 10.89
N ILE A 459 -14.58 7.73 11.09
CA ILE A 459 -15.33 8.41 10.03
C ILE A 459 -15.28 9.93 10.26
N ASN A 460 -14.99 10.71 9.21
CA ASN A 460 -15.02 12.19 9.20
C ASN A 460 -14.26 12.86 10.36
N SER A 461 -13.26 12.19 10.93
CA SER A 461 -12.65 12.54 12.21
C SER A 461 -11.27 13.19 12.03
N LYS A 462 -10.71 13.72 13.12
CA LYS A 462 -9.39 14.37 13.13
C LYS A 462 -8.53 13.82 14.26
N LEU A 463 -7.31 13.43 13.95
CA LEU A 463 -6.33 12.91 14.91
C LEU A 463 -5.04 13.71 14.76
N ASN A 464 -4.86 14.69 15.65
CA ASN A 464 -3.84 15.73 15.53
C ASN A 464 -2.89 15.76 16.75
N ASN A 465 -1.59 15.79 16.51
CA ASN A 465 -0.54 15.89 17.55
C ASN A 465 -0.58 14.79 18.64
N ASN A 466 -1.16 13.62 18.36
CA ASN A 466 -1.21 12.54 19.35
C ASN A 466 0.15 11.82 19.41
N ILE A 467 0.55 11.37 20.61
CA ILE A 467 1.91 10.89 20.85
C ILE A 467 1.92 9.59 21.66
N ALA A 468 2.54 8.55 21.10
CA ALA A 468 3.03 7.41 21.86
C ALA A 468 4.54 7.60 22.13
N ASN A 469 4.98 7.43 23.39
CA ASN A 469 6.35 7.73 23.81
C ASN A 469 6.88 6.72 24.83
N SER A 470 7.66 5.74 24.38
CA SER A 470 8.40 4.82 25.25
C SER A 470 9.81 5.33 25.54
N THR A 471 10.28 5.18 26.79
CA THR A 471 11.64 5.59 27.19
C THR A 471 12.65 4.46 27.38
N ALA A 472 12.21 3.20 27.39
CA ALA A 472 13.12 2.03 27.40
C ALA A 472 12.63 0.83 26.54
N SER A 473 11.57 0.96 25.74
CA SER A 473 11.05 -0.09 24.84
C SER A 473 10.37 0.50 23.60
N ASN A 474 9.47 -0.24 22.93
CA ASN A 474 8.93 0.11 21.62
C ASN A 474 7.74 1.09 21.70
N SER A 475 7.44 1.74 20.56
CA SER A 475 6.26 2.59 20.40
C SER A 475 5.47 2.21 19.15
N TYR A 476 4.16 2.08 19.29
CA TYR A 476 3.23 1.53 18.31
C TYR A 476 2.07 2.51 18.10
N GLY A 477 1.97 3.15 16.94
CA GLY A 477 0.86 4.03 16.58
C GLY A 477 0.84 5.34 17.37
N GLY A 478 1.37 6.42 16.79
CA GLY A 478 1.32 7.74 17.43
C GLY A 478 -0.12 8.24 17.67
N ALA A 479 -1.09 7.84 16.85
CA ALA A 479 -2.52 8.06 17.08
C ALA A 479 -3.29 6.78 17.38
N ILE A 480 -3.21 5.76 16.51
CA ILE A 480 -4.00 4.52 16.60
C ILE A 480 -3.10 3.29 16.58
N SER A 481 -3.35 2.33 17.47
CA SER A 481 -2.76 0.99 17.43
C SER A 481 -3.87 -0.07 17.46
N ILE A 482 -3.84 -1.01 16.52
CA ILE A 482 -4.85 -2.07 16.36
C ILE A 482 -4.18 -3.44 16.30
N THR A 483 -4.76 -4.43 16.99
CA THR A 483 -4.34 -5.83 16.91
C THR A 483 -5.52 -6.72 16.49
N GLY A 484 -5.31 -7.63 15.53
CA GLY A 484 -6.26 -8.68 15.12
C GLY A 484 -7.57 -8.24 14.44
N SER A 485 -7.82 -6.94 14.32
CA SER A 485 -9.15 -6.37 14.00
C SER A 485 -9.23 -5.73 12.61
N ILE A 486 -10.43 -5.36 12.19
CA ILE A 486 -10.67 -4.55 10.98
C ILE A 486 -10.67 -3.07 11.37
N LEU A 487 -9.86 -2.25 10.69
CA LEU A 487 -9.85 -0.80 10.81
C LEU A 487 -10.35 -0.16 9.50
N THR A 488 -11.55 0.41 9.54
CA THR A 488 -12.18 1.13 8.42
C THR A 488 -12.10 2.63 8.66
N ILE A 489 -11.43 3.37 7.76
CA ILE A 489 -11.19 4.81 7.88
C ILE A 489 -11.77 5.55 6.68
N THR A 490 -12.65 6.53 6.92
CA THR A 490 -13.24 7.36 5.86
C THR A 490 -13.17 8.84 6.20
N GLY A 491 -12.80 9.69 5.24
CA GLY A 491 -12.92 11.16 5.34
C GLY A 491 -12.11 11.81 6.47
N THR A 492 -11.03 11.15 6.93
CA THR A 492 -10.36 11.42 8.21
C THR A 492 -8.94 11.95 8.01
N SER A 493 -8.48 12.85 8.88
CA SER A 493 -7.13 13.45 8.82
C SER A 493 -6.26 13.07 10.02
N PHE A 494 -5.01 12.68 9.75
CA PHE A 494 -3.95 12.41 10.71
C PHE A 494 -2.82 13.43 10.54
N GLU A 495 -2.69 14.36 11.48
CA GLU A 495 -1.72 15.46 11.39
C GLU A 495 -0.71 15.46 12.56
N ASN A 496 0.59 15.48 12.26
CA ASN A 496 1.68 15.61 13.23
C ASN A 496 1.70 14.56 14.37
N ASN A 497 1.11 13.38 14.18
CA ASN A 497 1.15 12.33 15.20
C ASN A 497 2.55 11.70 15.25
N MET A 498 2.96 11.19 16.42
CA MET A 498 4.32 10.71 16.63
C MET A 498 4.39 9.41 17.46
N ALA A 499 5.11 8.42 16.93
CA ALA A 499 5.62 7.28 17.68
C ALA A 499 7.10 7.52 18.01
N ASN A 500 7.43 7.68 19.30
CA ASN A 500 8.78 7.95 19.79
C ASN A 500 9.28 6.82 20.71
N SER A 501 10.49 6.33 20.45
CA SER A 501 11.00 5.09 21.04
C SER A 501 12.51 5.09 21.30
N SER A 502 12.90 4.53 22.44
CA SER A 502 14.30 4.20 22.74
C SER A 502 14.81 2.93 22.03
N THR A 503 13.92 2.16 21.40
CA THR A 503 14.25 0.99 20.57
C THR A 503 13.60 1.16 19.20
N THR A 504 12.47 0.49 18.93
CA THR A 504 11.78 0.51 17.64
C THR A 504 10.50 1.34 17.69
N SER A 505 10.24 2.12 16.64
CA SER A 505 8.96 2.82 16.42
C SER A 505 8.23 2.24 15.21
N TYR A 506 6.93 2.02 15.36
CA TYR A 506 6.03 1.49 14.33
C TYR A 506 4.87 2.47 14.15
N GLY A 507 4.72 3.08 12.98
CA GLY A 507 3.54 3.86 12.62
C GLY A 507 3.44 5.21 13.34
N GLY A 508 3.95 6.28 12.73
CA GLY A 508 3.85 7.62 13.32
C GLY A 508 2.40 8.09 13.54
N ALA A 509 1.45 7.59 12.76
CA ALA A 509 0.01 7.74 13.01
C ALA A 509 -0.66 6.42 13.37
N ILE A 510 -0.52 5.38 12.53
CA ILE A 510 -1.25 4.11 12.66
C ILE A 510 -0.28 2.94 12.71
N GLN A 511 -0.49 2.02 13.65
CA GLN A 511 0.10 0.68 13.61
C GLN A 511 -0.99 -0.40 13.62
N THR A 512 -0.80 -1.45 12.83
CA THR A 512 -1.64 -2.66 12.83
C THR A 512 -0.78 -3.91 12.98
N ASP A 513 -1.21 -4.86 13.82
CA ASP A 513 -0.56 -6.16 14.00
C ASP A 513 -1.53 -7.35 13.92
N ILE A 514 -0.97 -8.51 13.59
CA ILE A 514 -1.70 -9.77 13.51
C ILE A 514 -1.76 -10.47 14.87
N LEU A 515 -2.94 -11.05 15.19
CA LEU A 515 -3.14 -11.85 16.39
C LEU A 515 -3.22 -13.34 16.02
N GLU A 516 -2.10 -14.04 16.22
CA GLU A 516 -1.84 -15.47 15.95
C GLU A 516 -2.16 -15.96 14.52
N THR A 517 -3.43 -15.96 14.12
CA THR A 517 -3.94 -16.48 12.84
C THR A 517 -4.90 -15.55 12.12
N THR A 518 -5.47 -14.55 12.81
CA THR A 518 -6.50 -13.64 12.25
C THR A 518 -5.85 -12.45 11.56
N GLN A 519 -5.77 -12.47 10.23
CA GLN A 519 -5.25 -11.34 9.45
C GLN A 519 -6.10 -10.08 9.67
N PRO A 520 -5.53 -8.97 10.21
CA PRO A 520 -6.22 -7.69 10.28
C PRO A 520 -6.40 -7.08 8.87
N ILE A 521 -7.34 -6.14 8.76
CA ILE A 521 -7.63 -5.43 7.50
C ILE A 521 -7.60 -3.92 7.79
N LEU A 522 -6.93 -3.16 6.94
CA LEU A 522 -6.88 -1.70 6.98
C LEU A 522 -7.52 -1.14 5.69
N ASN A 523 -8.73 -0.59 5.80
CA ASN A 523 -9.44 0.05 4.70
C ASN A 523 -9.40 1.57 4.86
N MET A 524 -8.98 2.30 3.83
CA MET A 524 -8.86 3.76 3.85
C MET A 524 -9.48 4.37 2.59
N ASN A 525 -10.39 5.32 2.76
CA ASN A 525 -11.03 6.06 1.68
C ASN A 525 -11.11 7.57 2.00
N ASN A 526 -10.60 8.42 1.11
CA ASN A 526 -10.54 9.88 1.32
C ASN A 526 -9.80 10.26 2.63
N VAL A 527 -8.63 9.65 2.90
CA VAL A 527 -7.86 9.82 4.14
C VAL A 527 -6.60 10.66 3.89
N THR A 528 -6.21 11.50 4.85
CA THR A 528 -4.98 12.33 4.75
C THR A 528 -4.03 12.06 5.91
N PHE A 529 -2.75 11.81 5.60
CA PHE A 529 -1.64 11.68 6.54
C PHE A 529 -0.62 12.78 6.28
N ASN A 530 -0.56 13.79 7.14
CA ASN A 530 0.35 14.93 7.01
C ASN A 530 1.35 15.01 8.17
N ASN A 531 2.64 15.03 7.85
CA ASN A 531 3.75 15.30 8.78
C ASN A 531 3.81 14.35 10.01
N ASN A 532 3.29 13.12 9.90
CA ASN A 532 3.38 12.11 10.95
C ASN A 532 4.81 11.54 11.01
N THR A 533 5.29 11.17 12.21
CA THR A 533 6.68 10.76 12.42
C THR A 533 6.82 9.50 13.25
N ALA A 534 7.52 8.50 12.72
CA ALA A 534 8.10 7.39 13.47
C ALA A 534 9.59 7.71 13.73
N THR A 535 9.96 7.97 14.99
CA THR A 535 11.33 8.34 15.38
C THR A 535 11.85 7.42 16.47
N SER A 536 13.10 6.96 16.33
CA SER A 536 13.65 5.97 17.26
C SER A 536 15.17 5.94 17.34
N MET A 537 15.70 5.29 18.39
CA MET A 537 17.13 5.01 18.49
C MET A 537 17.57 3.85 17.60
N THR A 538 16.80 2.74 17.48
CA THR A 538 17.21 1.58 16.67
C THR A 538 16.59 1.59 15.28
N THR A 539 15.29 1.30 15.16
CA THR A 539 14.64 1.04 13.87
C THR A 539 13.30 1.78 13.78
N SER A 540 12.94 2.30 12.61
CA SER A 540 11.64 2.96 12.41
C SER A 540 10.92 2.42 11.18
N TYR A 541 9.69 1.96 11.38
CA TYR A 541 8.80 1.44 10.35
C TYR A 541 7.61 2.40 10.19
N GLY A 542 7.34 2.88 8.98
CA GLY A 542 6.13 3.60 8.65
C GLY A 542 6.01 4.97 9.30
N GLY A 543 6.52 6.02 8.66
CA GLY A 543 6.41 7.38 9.18
C GLY A 543 4.97 7.84 9.40
N ALA A 544 4.01 7.34 8.62
CA ALA A 544 2.58 7.39 8.91
C ALA A 544 2.02 6.04 9.38
N ILE A 545 2.24 4.97 8.61
CA ILE A 545 1.56 3.67 8.82
C ILE A 545 2.58 2.52 8.83
N SER A 546 2.53 1.67 9.86
CA SER A 546 3.25 0.40 9.91
C SER A 546 2.28 -0.77 10.05
N THR A 547 2.38 -1.78 9.18
CA THR A 547 1.48 -2.94 9.21
C THR A 547 2.24 -4.27 9.19
N THR A 548 1.72 -5.24 9.95
CA THR A 548 2.21 -6.64 9.95
C THR A 548 1.06 -7.58 9.58
N GLY A 549 1.24 -8.45 8.60
CA GLY A 549 0.24 -9.44 8.16
C GLY A 549 -1.13 -8.85 7.80
N THR A 550 -1.19 -7.57 7.41
CA THR A 550 -2.42 -6.78 7.29
C THR A 550 -2.78 -6.52 5.83
N ASN A 551 -3.96 -6.96 5.38
CA ASN A 551 -4.45 -6.57 4.06
C ASN A 551 -4.83 -5.08 4.07
N THR A 552 -4.18 -4.28 3.22
CA THR A 552 -4.18 -2.81 3.29
C THR A 552 -4.70 -2.23 1.99
N ASN A 553 -5.88 -1.58 2.04
CA ASN A 553 -6.55 -0.95 0.91
C ASN A 553 -6.58 0.56 1.10
N ALA A 554 -5.88 1.31 0.23
CA ALA A 554 -5.83 2.77 0.25
C ALA A 554 -6.41 3.35 -1.05
N ASN A 555 -7.58 3.98 -0.96
CA ASN A 555 -8.20 4.70 -2.07
C ASN A 555 -8.29 6.20 -1.75
N ASN A 556 -8.08 7.07 -2.75
CA ASN A 556 -8.16 8.53 -2.61
C ASN A 556 -7.34 9.06 -1.40
N THR A 557 -6.19 8.45 -1.10
CA THR A 557 -5.44 8.68 0.14
C THR A 557 -4.19 9.52 -0.12
N THR A 558 -3.95 10.50 0.73
CA THR A 558 -2.85 11.47 0.59
C THR A 558 -1.84 11.32 1.72
N PHE A 559 -0.57 11.10 1.38
CA PHE A 559 0.56 11.01 2.30
C PHE A 559 1.54 12.15 2.01
N THR A 560 1.62 13.14 2.89
CA THR A 560 2.49 14.31 2.72
C THR A 560 3.44 14.49 3.90
N ASN A 561 4.73 14.76 3.65
CA ASN A 561 5.74 15.08 4.68
C ASN A 561 5.96 14.01 5.77
N ASN A 562 5.45 12.78 5.63
CA ASN A 562 5.59 11.79 6.69
C ASN A 562 7.03 11.26 6.76
N LYS A 563 7.47 10.86 7.96
CA LYS A 563 8.88 10.65 8.23
C LYS A 563 9.19 9.42 9.08
N ALA A 564 10.11 8.57 8.61
CA ALA A 564 10.78 7.56 9.44
C ALA A 564 12.22 8.00 9.74
N GLN A 565 12.62 7.95 11.02
CA GLN A 565 13.95 8.38 11.47
C GLN A 565 14.56 7.38 12.46
N SER A 566 15.80 6.97 12.22
CA SER A 566 16.53 5.99 13.06
C SER A 566 18.02 6.32 13.21
N ILE A 567 18.56 6.11 14.42
CA ILE A 567 19.95 6.49 14.76
C ILE A 567 20.96 5.34 14.63
N ASN A 568 20.61 4.10 15.01
CA ASN A 568 21.57 2.99 15.08
C ASN A 568 21.35 1.90 14.01
N TYR A 569 20.11 1.63 13.61
CA TYR A 569 19.75 0.64 12.59
C TYR A 569 18.90 1.28 11.47
N GLY A 570 18.21 0.47 10.68
CA GLY A 570 17.55 0.92 9.45
C GLY A 570 16.23 1.66 9.65
N SER A 571 15.71 2.22 8.57
CA SER A 571 14.33 2.73 8.50
C SER A 571 13.64 2.24 7.23
N TYR A 572 12.33 2.03 7.34
CA TYR A 572 11.49 1.39 6.32
C TYR A 572 10.20 2.20 6.16
N GLY A 573 9.88 2.62 4.94
CA GLY A 573 8.64 3.32 4.62
C GLY A 573 8.53 4.71 5.27
N GLY A 574 9.00 5.76 4.60
CA GLY A 574 8.83 7.13 5.12
C GLY A 574 7.36 7.55 5.28
N ALA A 575 6.43 6.95 4.51
CA ALA A 575 5.01 6.98 4.78
C ALA A 575 4.48 5.61 5.28
N LEU A 576 4.62 4.55 4.47
CA LEU A 576 3.99 3.25 4.68
C LEU A 576 5.05 2.13 4.72
N SER A 577 5.01 1.29 5.75
CA SER A 577 5.81 0.06 5.82
C SER A 577 4.91 -1.14 6.06
N THR A 578 5.01 -2.18 5.23
CA THR A 578 4.17 -3.39 5.34
C THR A 578 5.00 -4.66 5.32
N THR A 579 4.81 -5.53 6.31
CA THR A 579 5.57 -6.78 6.46
C THR A 579 4.65 -8.00 6.48
N GLY A 580 4.92 -9.01 5.63
CA GLY A 580 4.27 -10.31 5.69
C GLY A 580 4.83 -11.14 6.84
N GLN A 581 3.95 -11.64 7.71
CA GLN A 581 4.31 -12.33 8.97
C GLN A 581 4.99 -13.69 8.72
N SER A 582 4.64 -14.37 7.63
CA SER A 582 5.23 -15.65 7.21
C SER A 582 5.03 -15.89 5.71
N GLU A 583 5.46 -17.06 5.23
CA GLU A 583 5.23 -17.49 3.85
C GLU A 583 3.75 -17.70 3.52
N THR A 584 2.96 -18.18 4.50
CA THR A 584 1.51 -18.38 4.38
C THR A 584 0.71 -17.13 4.72
N ILE A 585 1.21 -16.28 5.63
CA ILE A 585 0.55 -15.03 6.05
C ILE A 585 1.26 -13.83 5.42
N ARG A 586 1.02 -13.65 4.12
CA ARG A 586 1.44 -12.48 3.33
C ARG A 586 0.40 -11.35 3.44
N SER A 587 0.84 -10.10 3.38
CA SER A 587 -0.06 -8.96 3.26
C SER A 587 -0.36 -8.67 1.78
N ASN A 588 -1.60 -8.30 1.45
CA ASN A 588 -1.93 -7.67 0.17
C ASN A 588 -2.05 -6.15 0.37
N VAL A 589 -1.37 -5.37 -0.46
CA VAL A 589 -1.39 -3.90 -0.43
C VAL A 589 -1.96 -3.39 -1.75
N ILE A 590 -3.09 -2.70 -1.70
CA ILE A 590 -3.75 -2.11 -2.87
C ILE A 590 -3.84 -0.60 -2.66
N ILE A 591 -3.31 0.16 -3.62
CA ILE A 591 -3.26 1.62 -3.59
C ILE A 591 -3.86 2.15 -4.90
N ALA A 592 -4.88 2.99 -4.80
CA ALA A 592 -5.57 3.58 -5.95
C ALA A 592 -5.82 5.08 -5.74
N ASN A 593 -5.77 5.86 -6.83
CA ASN A 593 -6.19 7.27 -6.85
C ASN A 593 -5.48 8.15 -5.79
N SER A 594 -4.24 7.80 -5.42
CA SER A 594 -3.58 8.27 -4.20
C SER A 594 -2.34 9.13 -4.48
N SER A 595 -1.78 9.77 -3.46
CA SER A 595 -0.55 10.58 -3.60
C SER A 595 0.41 10.43 -2.42
N PHE A 596 1.70 10.41 -2.75
CA PHE A 596 2.82 10.36 -1.81
C PHE A 596 3.78 11.50 -2.16
N THR A 597 3.81 12.55 -1.36
CA THR A 597 4.59 13.77 -1.61
C THR A 597 5.55 14.08 -0.45
N ASN A 598 6.84 14.24 -0.75
CA ASN A 598 7.89 14.64 0.21
C ASN A 598 7.98 13.73 1.47
N ASN A 599 7.60 12.45 1.35
CA ASN A 599 7.79 11.50 2.46
C ASN A 599 9.26 11.09 2.52
N THR A 600 9.80 10.98 3.74
CA THR A 600 11.25 10.98 3.97
C THR A 600 11.72 9.90 4.94
N ILE A 601 12.79 9.20 4.56
CA ILE A 601 13.63 8.43 5.49
C ILE A 601 14.89 9.21 5.82
N ASN A 602 15.16 9.40 7.12
CA ASN A 602 16.45 9.88 7.63
C ASN A 602 17.07 8.80 8.53
N ALA A 603 17.94 7.95 7.95
CA ALA A 603 18.61 6.87 8.67
C ALA A 603 20.12 7.13 8.79
N THR A 604 20.72 6.71 9.90
CA THR A 604 22.19 6.59 9.94
C THR A 604 22.66 5.41 9.08
N THR A 605 21.93 4.30 9.09
CA THR A 605 22.28 3.09 8.32
C THR A 605 21.38 2.94 7.08
N ARG A 606 20.85 1.75 6.80
CA ARG A 606 20.07 1.47 5.58
C ARG A 606 18.70 2.15 5.61
N GLY A 607 18.26 2.68 4.47
CA GLY A 607 16.92 3.22 4.30
C GLY A 607 16.22 2.57 3.10
N TYR A 608 14.97 2.15 3.30
CA TYR A 608 14.16 1.43 2.32
C TYR A 608 12.83 2.15 2.08
N GLY A 609 12.63 2.72 0.89
CA GLY A 609 11.34 3.29 0.47
C GLY A 609 11.00 4.61 1.16
N GLY A 610 11.43 5.74 0.58
CA GLY A 610 11.13 7.07 1.12
C GLY A 610 9.62 7.35 1.23
N ALA A 611 8.80 6.72 0.38
CA ALA A 611 7.36 6.59 0.60
C ALA A 611 6.98 5.21 1.17
N ILE A 612 7.28 4.11 0.46
CA ILE A 612 6.73 2.78 0.73
C ILE A 612 7.83 1.71 0.84
N SER A 613 7.83 0.94 1.93
CA SER A 613 8.62 -0.30 2.07
C SER A 613 7.72 -1.53 2.12
N ILE A 614 7.98 -2.50 1.24
CA ILE A 614 7.23 -3.76 1.13
C ILE A 614 8.14 -4.94 1.45
N THR A 615 7.75 -5.74 2.44
CA THR A 615 8.47 -6.96 2.85
C THR A 615 7.52 -8.16 2.79
N ALA A 616 7.87 -9.20 2.01
CA ALA A 616 7.12 -10.45 1.89
C ALA A 616 5.60 -10.28 1.65
N SER A 617 5.21 -9.30 0.83
CA SER A 617 3.82 -8.85 0.66
C SER A 617 3.60 -8.41 -0.79
N ASP A 618 2.40 -8.59 -1.33
CA ASP A 618 2.10 -8.21 -2.73
C ASP A 618 1.56 -6.79 -2.81
N LEU A 619 2.00 -6.02 -3.81
CA LEU A 619 1.70 -4.60 -3.99
C LEU A 619 1.04 -4.35 -5.35
N ARG A 620 -0.13 -3.70 -5.35
CA ARG A 620 -0.82 -3.21 -6.54
C ARG A 620 -1.04 -1.71 -6.42
N ILE A 621 -0.54 -0.94 -7.38
CA ILE A 621 -0.70 0.51 -7.46
C ILE A 621 -1.39 0.87 -8.78
N ASN A 622 -2.40 1.74 -8.72
CA ASN A 622 -3.08 2.31 -9.88
C ASN A 622 -3.30 3.83 -9.68
N ASN A 623 -3.22 4.63 -10.75
CA ASN A 623 -3.57 6.05 -10.78
C ASN A 623 -3.02 6.84 -9.58
N THR A 624 -1.71 6.75 -9.33
CA THR A 624 -1.07 7.25 -8.11
C THR A 624 0.15 8.11 -8.44
N ASN A 625 0.45 9.11 -7.60
CA ASN A 625 1.57 10.02 -7.81
C ASN A 625 2.59 9.94 -6.66
N PHE A 626 3.87 9.78 -7.01
CA PHE A 626 5.02 9.80 -6.09
C PHE A 626 5.92 10.99 -6.44
N THR A 627 5.98 12.00 -5.57
CA THR A 627 6.73 13.24 -5.80
C THR A 627 7.66 13.58 -4.63
N ASP A 628 8.90 14.00 -4.90
CA ASP A 628 9.91 14.43 -3.90
C ASP A 628 10.30 13.39 -2.82
N ASN A 629 9.81 12.14 -2.88
CA ASN A 629 10.04 11.17 -1.81
C ASN A 629 11.52 10.78 -1.75
N THR A 630 12.07 10.77 -0.53
CA THR A 630 13.53 10.78 -0.32
C THR A 630 13.97 9.75 0.72
N VAL A 631 15.06 9.04 0.41
CA VAL A 631 15.86 8.29 1.40
C VAL A 631 17.21 8.98 1.58
N ASN A 632 17.57 9.29 2.83
CA ASN A 632 18.88 9.82 3.22
C ASN A 632 19.57 8.83 4.18
N SER A 633 20.67 8.18 3.75
CA SER A 633 21.46 7.23 4.54
C SER A 633 22.91 7.69 4.74
N THR A 634 23.30 8.06 5.96
CA THR A 634 24.60 8.73 6.20
C THR A 634 25.81 7.80 6.36
N LYS A 635 25.61 6.49 6.59
CA LYS A 635 26.69 5.48 6.75
C LYS A 635 26.38 4.12 6.11
N SER A 636 25.36 4.02 5.26
CA SER A 636 25.02 2.77 4.56
C SER A 636 24.19 3.04 3.30
N ASN A 637 23.73 1.97 2.65
CA ASN A 637 23.03 2.02 1.37
C ASN A 637 21.63 2.67 1.49
N SER A 638 21.19 3.34 0.42
CA SER A 638 19.80 3.77 0.24
C SER A 638 19.13 2.99 -0.88
N TYR A 639 17.90 2.55 -0.65
CA TYR A 639 17.11 1.74 -1.57
C TYR A 639 15.74 2.40 -1.78
N GLY A 640 15.44 2.85 -3.01
CA GLY A 640 14.12 3.32 -3.41
C GLY A 640 13.71 4.67 -2.80
N GLY A 641 13.91 5.77 -3.52
CA GLY A 641 13.44 7.09 -3.07
C GLY A 641 11.92 7.15 -2.86
N ALA A 642 11.14 6.47 -3.72
CA ALA A 642 9.71 6.23 -3.50
C ALA A 642 9.45 4.85 -2.88
N ILE A 643 9.77 3.77 -3.59
CA ILE A 643 9.35 2.40 -3.24
C ILE A 643 10.58 1.48 -3.10
N ALA A 644 10.61 0.66 -2.06
CA ALA A 644 11.55 -0.47 -1.96
C ALA A 644 10.81 -1.78 -1.66
N THR A 645 11.17 -2.86 -2.36
CA THR A 645 10.88 -4.22 -1.88
C THR A 645 12.08 -4.81 -1.17
N THR A 646 11.84 -5.61 -0.14
CA THR A 646 12.88 -6.43 0.51
C THR A 646 12.46 -7.89 0.56
N GLY A 647 12.96 -8.70 -0.37
CA GLY A 647 12.85 -10.15 -0.30
C GLY A 647 13.72 -10.70 0.84
N GLU A 648 13.14 -11.50 1.74
CA GLU A 648 13.87 -12.17 2.81
C GLU A 648 14.34 -13.59 2.41
N SER A 649 13.61 -14.25 1.52
CA SER A 649 13.83 -15.60 0.97
C SER A 649 13.18 -15.69 -0.42
N GLU A 650 13.56 -16.64 -1.28
CA GLU A 650 12.89 -16.91 -2.57
C GLU A 650 11.38 -17.13 -2.37
N THR A 651 11.02 -17.91 -1.35
CA THR A 651 9.65 -18.19 -0.88
C THR A 651 8.90 -16.94 -0.41
N ARG A 652 9.61 -15.85 -0.15
CA ARG A 652 9.08 -14.55 0.32
C ARG A 652 9.35 -13.41 -0.67
N ASN A 653 9.63 -13.73 -1.94
CA ASN A 653 9.63 -12.77 -3.03
C ASN A 653 8.26 -12.06 -3.12
N SER A 654 8.24 -10.79 -3.53
CA SER A 654 7.02 -9.97 -3.63
C SER A 654 6.58 -9.80 -5.09
N ASN A 655 5.28 -9.75 -5.37
CA ASN A 655 4.76 -9.36 -6.68
C ASN A 655 4.31 -7.89 -6.65
N VAL A 656 4.83 -7.09 -7.57
CA VAL A 656 4.53 -5.65 -7.69
C VAL A 656 3.91 -5.37 -9.06
N THR A 657 2.70 -4.80 -9.08
CA THR A 657 2.05 -4.31 -10.30
C THR A 657 1.76 -2.82 -10.15
N ILE A 658 2.17 -2.02 -11.13
CA ILE A 658 1.97 -0.56 -11.13
C ILE A 658 1.40 -0.14 -12.48
N THR A 659 0.23 0.51 -12.47
CA THR A 659 -0.40 1.08 -13.66
C THR A 659 -0.66 2.57 -13.49
N ASP A 660 -0.65 3.32 -14.59
CA ASP A 660 -1.18 4.69 -14.69
C ASP A 660 -0.59 5.66 -13.64
N THR A 661 0.67 5.46 -13.28
CA THR A 661 1.31 6.05 -12.09
C THR A 661 2.48 6.97 -12.47
N THR A 662 2.75 8.00 -11.67
CA THR A 662 3.90 8.90 -11.89
C THR A 662 4.91 8.88 -10.74
N PHE A 663 6.19 8.96 -11.09
CA PHE A 663 7.33 9.07 -10.18
C PHE A 663 8.18 10.27 -10.60
N ASN A 664 8.01 11.40 -9.93
CA ASN A 664 8.72 12.64 -10.22
C ASN A 664 9.66 13.02 -9.07
N ASP A 665 10.92 13.35 -9.39
CA ASP A 665 11.87 13.96 -8.45
C ASP A 665 12.12 13.13 -7.17
N ASN A 666 11.96 11.80 -7.21
CA ASN A 666 12.24 10.93 -6.07
C ASN A 666 13.75 10.63 -5.97
N HIS A 667 14.24 10.43 -4.75
CA HIS A 667 15.68 10.44 -4.48
C HIS A 667 16.17 9.37 -3.50
N ALA A 668 17.14 8.56 -3.92
CA ALA A 668 17.94 7.70 -3.04
C ALA A 668 19.33 8.32 -2.85
N ARG A 669 19.61 8.87 -1.66
CA ARG A 669 20.85 9.59 -1.33
C ARG A 669 21.62 8.89 -0.21
N SER A 670 22.84 8.41 -0.50
CA SER A 670 23.65 7.68 0.48
C SER A 670 25.14 8.04 0.45
N THR A 671 25.84 7.76 1.55
CA THR A 671 27.31 7.71 1.53
C THR A 671 27.79 6.46 0.81
N GLU A 672 27.21 5.29 1.15
CA GLU A 672 27.42 4.02 0.44
C GLU A 672 26.51 3.91 -0.78
N ARG A 673 26.22 2.68 -1.26
CA ARG A 673 25.57 2.44 -2.55
C ARG A 673 24.12 2.95 -2.59
N SER A 674 23.74 3.60 -3.69
CA SER A 674 22.37 4.05 -3.95
C SER A 674 21.71 3.16 -5.00
N TYR A 675 20.53 2.62 -4.70
CA TYR A 675 19.74 1.78 -5.60
C TYR A 675 18.37 2.41 -5.83
N GLY A 676 18.03 2.72 -7.08
CA GLY A 676 16.67 3.12 -7.47
C GLY A 676 16.26 4.49 -6.92
N GLY A 677 16.48 5.56 -7.69
CA GLY A 677 16.01 6.89 -7.29
C GLY A 677 14.50 6.94 -7.07
N ALA A 678 13.71 6.17 -7.82
CA ALA A 678 12.31 5.91 -7.53
C ALA A 678 12.09 4.54 -6.87
N ILE A 679 12.50 3.44 -7.52
CA ILE A 679 12.14 2.06 -7.13
C ILE A 679 13.39 1.18 -6.95
N SER A 680 13.52 0.53 -5.79
CA SER A 680 14.51 -0.53 -5.56
C SER A 680 13.83 -1.88 -5.37
N ILE A 681 14.41 -2.93 -5.97
CA ILE A 681 13.83 -4.26 -6.06
C ILE A 681 14.82 -5.31 -5.54
N THR A 682 14.41 -6.08 -4.54
CA THR A 682 15.20 -7.19 -3.99
C THR A 682 14.39 -8.48 -4.04
N GLY A 683 14.69 -9.38 -4.99
CA GLY A 683 13.98 -10.66 -5.16
C GLY A 683 12.46 -10.45 -5.28
N SER A 684 11.99 -9.77 -6.33
CA SER A 684 10.57 -9.44 -6.49
C SER A 684 10.24 -9.20 -7.95
N ASN A 685 9.11 -9.74 -8.43
CA ASN A 685 8.66 -9.51 -9.79
C ASN A 685 8.01 -8.11 -9.87
N ILE A 686 8.25 -7.38 -10.96
CA ILE A 686 7.59 -6.10 -11.21
C ILE A 686 7.00 -6.03 -12.62
N ASN A 687 5.74 -5.57 -12.71
CA ASN A 687 5.07 -5.26 -13.96
C ASN A 687 4.67 -3.78 -13.95
N LEU A 688 5.14 -3.03 -14.95
CA LEU A 688 4.89 -1.60 -15.13
C LEU A 688 4.15 -1.36 -16.45
N THR A 689 3.06 -0.59 -16.39
CA THR A 689 2.26 -0.19 -17.55
C THR A 689 1.83 1.27 -17.39
N ASN A 690 1.77 2.05 -18.48
CA ASN A 690 1.27 3.44 -18.49
C ASN A 690 1.95 4.36 -17.43
N THR A 691 3.23 4.13 -17.13
CA THR A 691 3.93 4.75 -15.98
C THR A 691 4.94 5.80 -16.45
N ASN A 692 5.15 6.87 -15.69
CA ASN A 692 6.12 7.93 -16.02
C ASN A 692 7.14 8.14 -14.90
N PHE A 693 8.43 8.17 -15.24
CA PHE A 693 9.55 8.41 -14.34
C PHE A 693 10.33 9.67 -14.78
N THR A 694 10.18 10.77 -14.05
CA THR A 694 10.83 12.06 -14.35
C THR A 694 11.83 12.45 -13.25
N ASN A 695 13.03 12.91 -13.61
CA ASN A 695 14.01 13.53 -12.70
C ASN A 695 14.47 12.67 -11.49
N ASN A 696 14.19 11.37 -11.43
CA ASN A 696 14.52 10.57 -10.25
C ASN A 696 16.06 10.36 -10.17
N ILE A 697 16.62 10.36 -8.95
CA ILE A 697 18.08 10.34 -8.76
C ILE A 697 18.53 9.30 -7.71
N ALA A 698 19.44 8.43 -8.11
CA ALA A 698 20.29 7.64 -7.21
C ALA A 698 21.65 8.35 -7.09
N ASN A 699 22.07 8.75 -5.87
CA ASN A 699 23.26 9.58 -5.66
C ASN A 699 24.10 9.11 -4.47
N SER A 700 25.26 8.52 -4.77
CA SER A 700 26.24 8.07 -3.78
C SER A 700 27.41 9.05 -3.66
N THR A 701 27.72 9.47 -2.43
CA THR A 701 28.81 10.42 -2.18
C THR A 701 30.19 9.79 -2.03
N ALA A 702 30.28 8.47 -1.78
CA ALA A 702 31.56 7.77 -1.65
C ALA A 702 31.64 6.43 -2.43
N SER A 703 30.53 5.89 -2.93
CA SER A 703 30.42 4.53 -3.48
C SER A 703 29.72 4.53 -4.87
N ASN A 704 29.10 3.41 -5.24
CA ASN A 704 28.43 3.23 -6.55
C ASN A 704 26.96 3.69 -6.55
N SER A 705 26.41 4.01 -7.73
CA SER A 705 24.96 4.26 -7.90
C SER A 705 24.36 3.43 -9.04
N TYR A 706 23.18 2.89 -8.79
CA TYR A 706 22.46 1.97 -9.66
C TYR A 706 21.04 2.49 -9.87
N GLY A 707 20.63 2.68 -11.13
CA GLY A 707 19.24 2.96 -11.50
C GLY A 707 18.73 4.31 -11.01
N GLY A 708 18.87 5.37 -11.83
CA GLY A 708 18.32 6.68 -11.48
C GLY A 708 16.80 6.65 -11.27
N ALA A 709 16.07 5.80 -11.99
CA ALA A 709 14.68 5.46 -11.67
C ALA A 709 14.57 4.10 -10.94
N ILE A 710 15.01 3.00 -11.56
CA ILE A 710 14.75 1.62 -11.09
C ILE A 710 16.06 0.84 -10.95
N ALA A 711 16.25 0.13 -9.83
CA ALA A 711 17.37 -0.81 -9.67
C ALA A 711 16.94 -2.16 -9.07
N THR A 712 17.55 -3.26 -9.53
CA THR A 712 17.58 -4.51 -8.75
C THR A 712 18.85 -4.63 -7.92
N THR A 713 18.76 -5.32 -6.79
CA THR A 713 19.88 -5.56 -5.87
C THR A 713 20.40 -6.99 -6.00
N GLY A 714 21.56 -7.19 -6.64
CA GLY A 714 22.22 -8.49 -6.72
C GLY A 714 22.92 -8.89 -5.42
N GLU A 715 22.18 -8.97 -4.31
CA GLU A 715 22.69 -9.35 -2.99
C GLU A 715 22.67 -10.88 -2.76
N SER A 716 22.21 -11.70 -3.74
CA SER A 716 22.21 -13.18 -3.66
C SER A 716 21.91 -13.84 -5.01
N GLU A 717 22.76 -14.79 -5.42
CA GLU A 717 22.71 -15.54 -6.70
C GLU A 717 21.37 -16.27 -7.01
N THR A 718 20.50 -16.41 -6.01
CA THR A 718 19.20 -17.10 -6.14
C THR A 718 18.01 -16.13 -6.29
N ARG A 719 18.22 -14.82 -6.15
CA ARG A 719 17.14 -13.82 -6.01
C ARG A 719 16.82 -13.05 -7.29
N ASN A 720 16.91 -13.74 -8.41
CA ASN A 720 16.58 -13.21 -9.74
C ASN A 720 15.15 -12.65 -9.78
N SER A 721 15.02 -11.41 -10.26
CA SER A 721 13.75 -10.73 -10.45
C SER A 721 13.35 -10.75 -11.93
N ASN A 722 12.04 -10.69 -12.22
CA ASN A 722 11.54 -10.47 -13.57
C ASN A 722 10.90 -9.09 -13.67
N ILE A 723 11.30 -8.32 -14.68
CA ILE A 723 10.87 -6.93 -14.88
C ILE A 723 10.18 -6.83 -16.24
N THR A 724 8.88 -6.51 -16.24
CA THR A 724 8.12 -6.19 -17.45
C THR A 724 7.78 -4.70 -17.45
N ILE A 725 8.08 -3.99 -18.54
CA ILE A 725 7.79 -2.56 -18.68
C ILE A 725 7.13 -2.29 -20.03
N THR A 726 5.97 -1.66 -20.00
CA THR A 726 5.13 -1.38 -21.17
C THR A 726 4.63 0.07 -21.15
N ASN A 727 4.53 0.71 -22.33
CA ASN A 727 3.94 2.05 -22.51
C ASN A 727 4.38 3.07 -21.44
N THR A 728 5.68 3.33 -21.32
CA THR A 728 6.28 4.03 -20.17
C THR A 728 7.29 5.10 -20.63
N GLU A 729 7.37 6.24 -19.93
CA GLU A 729 8.44 7.25 -20.14
C GLU A 729 9.47 7.22 -18.99
N PHE A 730 10.76 7.18 -19.35
CA PHE A 730 11.89 7.49 -18.46
C PHE A 730 12.58 8.77 -18.95
N LYS A 731 12.41 9.87 -18.22
CA LYS A 731 12.87 11.20 -18.59
C LYS A 731 13.83 11.79 -17.56
N ASN A 732 15.04 12.16 -17.98
CA ASN A 732 16.02 12.91 -17.16
C ASN A 732 16.37 12.23 -15.81
N ASN A 733 16.24 10.91 -15.71
CA ASN A 733 16.64 10.17 -14.50
C ASN A 733 18.17 10.04 -14.45
N THR A 734 18.75 10.07 -13.26
CA THR A 734 20.21 10.16 -13.07
C THR A 734 20.76 9.16 -12.05
N ALA A 735 21.78 8.39 -12.43
CA ALA A 735 22.64 7.64 -11.52
C ALA A 735 23.98 8.40 -11.35
N SER A 736 24.25 8.90 -10.14
CA SER A 736 25.41 9.74 -9.79
C SER A 736 26.23 9.11 -8.66
N GLY A 737 27.04 8.10 -8.99
CA GLY A 737 28.02 7.49 -8.11
C GLY A 737 29.29 8.33 -7.95
N ASN A 738 30.02 8.08 -6.88
CA ASN A 738 31.37 8.60 -6.74
C ASN A 738 32.38 7.72 -7.48
N ILE A 739 32.30 6.40 -7.29
CA ILE A 739 33.22 5.43 -7.92
C ILE A 739 32.69 5.01 -9.30
N GLU A 740 31.55 4.33 -9.36
CA GLU A 740 30.91 3.87 -10.61
C GLU A 740 29.41 4.18 -10.66
N SER A 741 28.86 4.26 -11.88
CA SER A 741 27.43 4.51 -12.13
C SER A 741 26.87 3.56 -13.19
N TYR A 742 25.71 2.99 -12.88
CA TYR A 742 25.02 1.98 -13.69
C TYR A 742 23.58 2.42 -13.94
N GLY A 743 23.19 2.58 -15.21
CA GLY A 743 21.80 2.76 -15.61
C GLY A 743 21.19 4.09 -15.16
N GLY A 744 21.28 5.13 -15.99
CA GLY A 744 20.66 6.42 -15.68
C GLY A 744 19.15 6.34 -15.45
N ALA A 745 18.45 5.42 -16.14
CA ALA A 745 17.08 5.03 -15.80
C ALA A 745 17.02 3.71 -15.03
N ILE A 746 17.53 2.61 -15.62
CA ILE A 746 17.34 1.23 -15.13
C ILE A 746 18.69 0.53 -14.93
N SER A 747 18.89 -0.09 -13.78
CA SER A 747 20.02 -1.00 -13.53
C SER A 747 19.51 -2.39 -13.11
N THR A 748 19.88 -3.44 -13.84
CA THR A 748 19.58 -4.83 -13.45
C THR A 748 20.84 -5.65 -13.18
N ILE A 749 20.78 -6.42 -12.11
CA ILE A 749 21.77 -7.41 -11.70
C ILE A 749 21.04 -8.76 -11.61
N GLY A 750 21.53 -9.78 -12.34
CA GLY A 750 20.97 -11.14 -12.48
C GLY A 750 19.62 -11.25 -13.22
N SER A 751 18.80 -10.22 -13.11
CA SER A 751 17.37 -10.19 -13.37
C SER A 751 17.01 -10.06 -14.86
N SER A 752 15.91 -10.68 -15.27
CA SER A 752 15.37 -10.57 -16.63
C SER A 752 14.64 -9.23 -16.84
N LEU A 753 14.62 -8.76 -18.08
CA LEU A 753 14.03 -7.46 -18.42
C LEU A 753 13.36 -7.50 -19.80
N ALA A 754 12.05 -7.33 -19.82
CA ALA A 754 11.23 -7.17 -21.01
C ALA A 754 10.72 -5.72 -21.09
N ILE A 755 11.01 -5.05 -22.19
CA ILE A 755 10.66 -3.65 -22.47
C ILE A 755 9.92 -3.61 -23.80
N ASP A 756 8.69 -3.11 -23.81
CA ASP A 756 7.94 -2.83 -25.04
C ASP A 756 7.31 -1.43 -25.03
N THR A 757 7.45 -0.69 -26.14
CA THR A 757 6.81 0.63 -26.30
C THR A 757 7.23 1.61 -25.18
N VAL A 758 8.53 1.74 -24.93
CA VAL A 758 9.08 2.60 -23.86
C VAL A 758 9.98 3.70 -24.42
N ASN A 759 9.89 4.90 -23.85
CA ASN A 759 10.68 6.07 -24.25
C ASN A 759 11.71 6.42 -23.16
N PHE A 760 13.00 6.31 -23.49
CA PHE A 760 14.12 6.72 -22.66
C PHE A 760 14.71 8.03 -23.19
N THR A 761 14.44 9.13 -22.51
CA THR A 761 14.85 10.49 -22.92
C THR A 761 15.77 11.13 -21.88
N GLN A 762 16.95 11.59 -22.31
CA GLN A 762 17.87 12.41 -21.48
C GLN A 762 18.35 11.76 -20.17
N ASN A 763 18.27 10.44 -20.01
CA ASN A 763 18.74 9.77 -18.80
C ASN A 763 20.28 9.77 -18.74
N LYS A 764 20.86 9.79 -17.54
CA LYS A 764 22.30 10.02 -17.33
C LYS A 764 22.92 9.05 -16.32
N ALA A 765 24.04 8.44 -16.69
CA ALA A 765 24.97 7.81 -15.74
C ALA A 765 26.26 8.65 -15.62
N GLU A 766 26.64 9.02 -14.39
CA GLU A 766 27.79 9.90 -14.13
C GLU A 766 28.65 9.36 -12.98
N ALA A 767 29.92 9.06 -13.23
CA ALA A 767 30.87 8.63 -12.20
C ALA A 767 32.09 9.55 -12.12
N LYS A 768 32.52 9.85 -10.89
CA LYS A 768 33.54 10.87 -10.62
C LYS A 768 34.97 10.31 -10.65
N THR A 769 35.18 9.06 -10.25
CA THR A 769 36.53 8.47 -10.18
C THR A 769 36.80 7.32 -11.13
N ASP A 770 35.82 6.51 -11.52
CA ASP A 770 36.06 5.29 -12.32
C ASP A 770 35.15 5.18 -13.58
N ASN A 771 34.44 4.06 -13.76
CA ASN A 771 33.70 3.71 -14.97
C ASN A 771 32.21 4.08 -14.90
N SER A 772 31.52 4.05 -16.05
CA SER A 772 30.05 4.15 -16.07
C SER A 772 29.45 3.38 -17.23
N TYR A 773 28.24 2.88 -16.99
CA TYR A 773 27.57 1.84 -17.78
C TYR A 773 26.12 2.23 -18.01
N GLY A 774 25.68 2.31 -19.27
CA GLY A 774 24.28 2.50 -19.63
C GLY A 774 23.70 3.88 -19.26
N GLY A 775 23.69 4.84 -20.18
CA GLY A 775 23.07 6.15 -19.94
C GLY A 775 21.56 6.05 -19.67
N ALA A 776 20.88 5.07 -20.27
CA ALA A 776 19.53 4.66 -19.90
C ALA A 776 19.53 3.34 -19.10
N ILE A 777 20.09 2.26 -19.66
CA ILE A 777 19.97 0.90 -19.10
C ILE A 777 21.35 0.26 -18.90
N SER A 778 21.61 -0.26 -17.70
CA SER A 778 22.76 -1.13 -17.43
C SER A 778 22.28 -2.51 -16.99
N THR A 779 22.83 -3.58 -17.55
CA THR A 779 22.51 -4.96 -17.18
C THR A 779 23.78 -5.78 -16.93
N THR A 780 23.83 -6.54 -15.83
CA THR A 780 25.01 -7.35 -15.46
C THR A 780 24.61 -8.74 -14.98
N GLY A 781 25.12 -9.79 -15.62
CA GLY A 781 24.89 -11.18 -15.22
C GLY A 781 25.56 -11.48 -13.88
N GLU A 782 24.91 -12.30 -13.03
CA GLU A 782 25.38 -12.54 -11.65
C GLU A 782 26.47 -13.60 -11.51
N SER A 783 26.68 -14.48 -12.50
CA SER A 783 27.61 -15.60 -12.39
C SER A 783 28.03 -16.16 -13.75
N GLU A 784 28.99 -17.08 -13.76
CA GLU A 784 29.41 -17.87 -14.93
C GLU A 784 28.37 -18.95 -15.36
N ILE A 785 27.21 -19.00 -14.70
CA ILE A 785 26.26 -20.12 -14.80
C ILE A 785 25.10 -19.82 -15.78
N LYS A 786 24.61 -18.57 -15.86
CA LYS A 786 23.58 -18.17 -16.84
C LYS A 786 23.66 -16.68 -17.18
N ASN A 787 23.53 -16.35 -18.48
CA ASN A 787 23.18 -14.99 -18.91
C ASN A 787 21.72 -14.68 -18.49
N SER A 788 21.42 -13.43 -18.15
CA SER A 788 20.03 -12.94 -18.13
C SER A 788 19.56 -12.71 -19.56
N ASP A 789 18.26 -12.82 -19.78
CA ASP A 789 17.64 -12.60 -21.08
C ASP A 789 16.94 -11.23 -21.07
N ILE A 790 17.39 -10.33 -21.95
CA ILE A 790 16.96 -8.93 -22.03
C ILE A 790 16.32 -8.71 -23.41
N THR A 791 15.06 -8.30 -23.46
CA THR A 791 14.33 -8.03 -24.71
C THR A 791 13.79 -6.60 -24.73
N ILE A 792 14.03 -5.89 -25.83
CA ILE A 792 13.61 -4.51 -26.06
C ILE A 792 12.91 -4.42 -27.42
N THR A 793 11.65 -3.99 -27.43
CA THR A 793 10.80 -3.84 -28.62
C THR A 793 10.12 -2.48 -28.68
N ASN A 794 9.84 -1.98 -29.89
CA ASN A 794 8.98 -0.81 -30.16
C ASN A 794 9.38 0.49 -29.42
N SER A 795 10.66 0.63 -29.04
CA SER A 795 11.12 1.61 -28.04
C SER A 795 12.02 2.70 -28.63
N ASN A 796 12.20 3.81 -27.89
CA ASN A 796 13.05 4.92 -28.31
C ASN A 796 14.07 5.30 -27.22
N PHE A 797 15.32 5.52 -27.61
CA PHE A 797 16.42 5.98 -26.77
C PHE A 797 16.96 7.29 -27.35
N THR A 798 16.65 8.42 -26.72
CA THR A 798 16.92 9.77 -27.24
C THR A 798 17.75 10.59 -26.26
N ASN A 799 18.92 11.08 -26.70
CA ASN A 799 19.81 11.96 -25.90
C ASN A 799 20.23 11.37 -24.53
N ASN A 800 20.25 10.04 -24.34
CA ASN A 800 20.77 9.43 -23.12
C ASN A 800 22.30 9.53 -23.10
N SER A 801 22.89 9.68 -21.92
CA SER A 801 24.30 10.08 -21.81
C SER A 801 25.07 9.40 -20.68
N ILE A 802 26.38 9.26 -20.90
CA ILE A 802 27.35 8.83 -19.91
C ILE A 802 28.49 9.85 -19.80
N SER A 803 28.88 10.15 -18.57
CA SER A 803 30.10 10.90 -18.23
C SER A 803 30.92 10.11 -17.21
N SER A 804 32.16 9.74 -17.55
CA SER A 804 33.04 9.04 -16.60
C SER A 804 34.52 9.41 -16.71
N ARG A 805 35.29 9.10 -15.68
CA ARG A 805 36.73 9.40 -15.65
C ARG A 805 37.56 8.35 -16.41
N ILE A 806 37.21 7.07 -16.33
CA ILE A 806 38.06 5.97 -16.81
C ILE A 806 37.47 5.33 -18.08
N ARG A 807 36.34 4.61 -18.00
CA ARG A 807 35.64 4.06 -19.17
C ARG A 807 34.16 4.39 -19.19
N SER A 808 33.62 4.72 -20.36
CA SER A 808 32.19 4.92 -20.59
C SER A 808 31.66 3.87 -21.56
N TYR A 809 30.66 3.10 -21.14
CA TYR A 809 30.12 1.96 -21.87
C TYR A 809 28.64 2.15 -22.21
N GLY A 810 28.32 2.30 -23.50
CA GLY A 810 26.95 2.24 -24.01
C GLY A 810 26.10 3.45 -23.64
N GLY A 811 26.23 4.55 -24.39
CA GLY A 811 25.55 5.83 -24.10
C GLY A 811 24.04 5.74 -23.89
N ALA A 812 23.37 4.71 -24.43
CA ALA A 812 22.04 4.28 -24.02
C ALA A 812 22.08 2.98 -23.18
N ILE A 813 22.68 1.90 -23.68
CA ILE A 813 22.61 0.56 -23.07
C ILE A 813 24.00 -0.07 -22.87
N SER A 814 24.29 -0.54 -21.67
CA SER A 814 25.43 -1.41 -21.36
C SER A 814 24.97 -2.79 -20.89
N GLY A 815 25.61 -3.85 -21.37
CA GLY A 815 25.37 -5.23 -20.91
C GLY A 815 26.67 -6.01 -20.70
N ILE A 816 26.79 -6.71 -19.57
CA ILE A 816 27.96 -7.55 -19.23
C ILE A 816 27.48 -8.97 -18.86
N ASN A 817 27.92 -9.99 -19.60
CA ASN A 817 27.47 -11.39 -19.47
C ASN A 817 25.95 -11.55 -19.71
N GLN A 818 25.48 -11.13 -20.89
CA GLN A 818 24.04 -10.99 -21.19
C GLN A 818 23.62 -11.42 -22.60
N ASN A 819 22.35 -11.84 -22.73
CA ASN A 819 21.66 -11.99 -24.00
C ASN A 819 20.77 -10.76 -24.22
N LEU A 820 21.13 -9.86 -25.14
CA LEU A 820 20.33 -8.69 -25.49
C LEU A 820 19.69 -8.83 -26.88
N LYS A 821 18.36 -8.87 -26.93
CA LYS A 821 17.55 -8.82 -28.14
C LYS A 821 16.92 -7.42 -28.28
N VAL A 822 17.14 -6.75 -29.41
CA VAL A 822 16.58 -5.42 -29.71
C VAL A 822 15.88 -5.46 -31.06
N ASN A 823 14.61 -5.06 -31.11
CA ASN A 823 13.82 -5.05 -32.34
C ASN A 823 12.95 -3.79 -32.45
N LEU A 824 12.68 -3.29 -33.66
CA LEU A 824 11.77 -2.15 -33.91
C LEU A 824 12.03 -0.94 -32.99
N THR A 825 13.30 -0.57 -32.81
CA THR A 825 13.74 0.39 -31.78
C THR A 825 14.64 1.46 -32.38
N ASN A 826 14.62 2.68 -31.84
CA ASN A 826 15.44 3.80 -32.30
C ASN A 826 16.43 4.27 -31.24
N PHE A 827 17.67 4.57 -31.66
CA PHE A 827 18.73 5.16 -30.85
C PHE A 827 19.20 6.46 -31.50
N THR A 828 18.82 7.61 -30.93
CA THR A 828 19.09 8.94 -31.47
C THR A 828 19.87 9.81 -30.47
N ASP A 829 20.94 10.46 -30.92
CA ASP A 829 21.75 11.42 -30.15
C ASP A 829 22.39 10.88 -28.84
N ASN A 830 22.44 9.55 -28.62
CA ASN A 830 23.00 9.02 -27.37
C ASN A 830 24.53 9.15 -27.34
N GLN A 831 25.11 9.34 -26.15
CA GLN A 831 26.51 9.72 -26.02
C GLN A 831 27.24 9.02 -24.86
N ALA A 832 28.41 8.45 -25.14
CA ALA A 832 29.37 7.96 -24.15
C ALA A 832 30.61 8.87 -24.15
N THR A 833 30.83 9.64 -23.08
CA THR A 833 31.96 10.61 -22.97
C THR A 833 32.86 10.28 -21.79
N SER A 834 34.18 10.20 -22.01
CA SER A 834 35.11 9.91 -20.91
C SER A 834 36.47 10.59 -21.00
N SER A 835 37.13 10.74 -19.85
CA SER A 835 38.52 11.20 -19.76
C SER A 835 39.56 10.16 -20.18
N SER A 836 39.15 8.96 -20.62
CA SER A 836 40.03 7.99 -21.29
C SER A 836 39.32 7.21 -22.40
N LYS A 837 38.71 6.05 -22.15
CA LYS A 837 38.13 5.20 -23.22
C LYS A 837 36.60 5.28 -23.29
N SER A 838 36.02 5.40 -24.48
CA SER A 838 34.56 5.28 -24.66
C SER A 838 34.21 4.17 -25.66
N TYR A 839 33.14 3.44 -25.34
CA TYR A 839 32.71 2.24 -26.06
C TYR A 839 31.20 2.36 -26.33
N GLY A 840 30.79 2.47 -27.59
CA GLY A 840 29.39 2.44 -28.00
C GLY A 840 28.64 3.72 -27.62
N GLY A 841 28.47 4.64 -28.57
CA GLY A 841 27.63 5.83 -28.33
C GLY A 841 26.17 5.49 -28.02
N ALA A 842 25.67 4.34 -28.47
CA ALA A 842 24.36 3.80 -28.10
C ALA A 842 24.49 2.52 -27.24
N ILE A 843 25.14 1.46 -27.74
CA ILE A 843 25.16 0.13 -27.11
C ILE A 843 26.60 -0.35 -26.88
N SER A 844 26.88 -0.88 -25.70
CA SER A 844 28.12 -1.63 -25.41
C SER A 844 27.78 -3.00 -24.81
N ILE A 845 28.29 -4.08 -25.40
CA ILE A 845 28.12 -5.45 -24.87
C ILE A 845 29.49 -6.08 -24.63
N MET A 846 29.66 -6.65 -23.44
CA MET A 846 30.90 -7.30 -23.01
C MET A 846 30.65 -8.70 -22.45
N SER A 847 31.58 -9.62 -22.68
CA SER A 847 31.60 -10.93 -22.01
C SER A 847 32.91 -11.12 -21.26
N GLU A 848 32.77 -11.28 -19.95
CA GLU A 848 33.86 -11.46 -18.98
C GLU A 848 33.84 -12.87 -18.36
N SER A 849 32.73 -13.60 -18.49
CA SER A 849 32.64 -15.04 -18.18
C SER A 849 33.53 -15.87 -19.12
N THR A 850 34.17 -16.91 -18.57
CA THR A 850 34.96 -17.90 -19.31
C THR A 850 34.10 -18.97 -19.97
N THR A 851 32.99 -19.35 -19.33
CA THR A 851 32.03 -20.35 -19.80
C THR A 851 31.06 -19.81 -20.85
N LEU A 852 30.49 -18.62 -20.63
CA LEU A 852 29.38 -18.07 -21.41
C LEU A 852 29.80 -16.89 -22.31
N SER A 853 29.28 -16.91 -23.55
CA SER A 853 29.32 -15.75 -24.44
C SER A 853 28.05 -14.93 -24.27
N SER A 854 28.21 -13.62 -24.15
CA SER A 854 27.14 -12.66 -24.36
C SER A 854 26.73 -12.67 -25.84
N THR A 855 25.48 -12.32 -26.11
CA THR A 855 24.92 -12.21 -27.46
C THR A 855 24.15 -10.92 -27.62
N LEU A 856 24.28 -10.30 -28.80
CA LEU A 856 23.56 -9.10 -29.19
C LEU A 856 22.84 -9.37 -30.50
N ASN A 857 21.50 -9.41 -30.48
CA ASN A 857 20.68 -9.69 -31.65
C ASN A 857 19.78 -8.49 -31.93
N ILE A 858 20.06 -7.80 -33.04
CA ILE A 858 19.43 -6.53 -33.43
C ILE A 858 18.74 -6.70 -34.79
N SER A 859 17.46 -6.32 -34.87
CA SER A 859 16.68 -6.35 -36.13
C SER A 859 15.78 -5.14 -36.25
N ASN A 860 15.64 -4.54 -37.45
CA ASN A 860 14.72 -3.42 -37.67
C ASN A 860 15.00 -2.20 -36.76
N VAL A 861 16.27 -1.80 -36.59
CA VAL A 861 16.70 -0.73 -35.67
C VAL A 861 17.35 0.45 -36.40
N THR A 862 17.11 1.66 -35.89
CA THR A 862 17.78 2.89 -36.36
C THR A 862 18.79 3.39 -35.33
N PHE A 863 20.03 3.65 -35.75
CA PHE A 863 21.06 4.35 -34.97
C PHE A 863 21.41 5.68 -35.66
N ALA A 864 20.97 6.81 -35.09
CA ALA A 864 21.18 8.14 -35.63
C ALA A 864 22.04 9.03 -34.71
N ASN A 865 23.13 9.62 -35.22
CA ASN A 865 23.91 10.67 -34.54
C ASN A 865 24.46 10.27 -33.14
N ASN A 866 24.64 8.98 -32.85
CA ASN A 866 25.18 8.52 -31.57
C ASN A 866 26.72 8.69 -31.52
N LYS A 867 27.29 8.93 -30.33
CA LYS A 867 28.68 9.43 -30.19
C LYS A 867 29.49 8.72 -29.10
N ALA A 868 30.64 8.15 -29.47
CA ALA A 868 31.65 7.65 -28.56
C ALA A 868 32.82 8.65 -28.49
N ASN A 869 32.98 9.33 -27.35
CA ASN A 869 33.85 10.48 -27.14
C ASN A 869 34.80 10.26 -25.94
N GLY A 870 35.66 9.24 -26.03
CA GLY A 870 36.75 9.01 -25.10
C GLY A 870 37.96 9.88 -25.45
N SER A 871 38.57 10.49 -24.44
CA SER A 871 39.74 11.36 -24.65
C SER A 871 40.92 10.59 -25.27
N SER A 872 41.24 9.40 -24.77
CA SER A 872 42.35 8.60 -25.29
C SER A 872 41.94 7.74 -26.49
N LEU A 873 40.90 6.92 -26.36
CA LEU A 873 40.42 6.00 -27.40
C LEU A 873 38.89 5.96 -27.45
N SER A 874 38.34 5.74 -28.65
CA SER A 874 36.89 5.52 -28.83
C SER A 874 36.62 4.34 -29.74
N TYR A 875 35.67 3.50 -29.38
CA TYR A 875 35.25 2.32 -30.12
C TYR A 875 33.75 2.41 -30.41
N GLY A 876 33.37 2.32 -31.68
CA GLY A 876 31.97 2.16 -32.10
C GLY A 876 31.10 3.39 -31.83
N GLY A 877 30.94 4.25 -32.85
CA GLY A 877 30.08 5.44 -32.72
C GLY A 877 28.64 5.13 -32.27
N ALA A 878 28.11 3.95 -32.62
CA ALA A 878 26.87 3.42 -32.07
C ALA A 878 27.10 2.17 -31.19
N ILE A 879 27.80 1.15 -31.68
CA ILE A 879 27.89 -0.18 -31.07
C ILE A 879 29.36 -0.58 -30.81
N ALA A 880 29.69 -0.95 -29.57
CA ALA A 880 30.99 -1.52 -29.21
C ALA A 880 30.85 -2.91 -28.57
N ILE A 881 31.80 -3.80 -28.89
CA ILE A 881 31.71 -5.23 -28.54
C ILE A 881 33.06 -5.77 -28.04
N THR A 882 33.03 -6.44 -26.89
CA THR A 882 34.21 -7.06 -26.26
C THR A 882 33.91 -8.49 -25.83
N GLY A 883 34.45 -9.49 -26.52
CA GLY A 883 34.28 -10.91 -26.18
C GLY A 883 32.88 -11.48 -26.43
N ALA A 884 32.09 -10.87 -27.32
CA ALA A 884 30.67 -11.21 -27.52
C ALA A 884 30.30 -11.26 -29.01
N ASN A 885 29.16 -11.88 -29.34
CA ASN A 885 28.72 -12.03 -30.74
C ASN A 885 27.57 -11.06 -31.09
N LEU A 886 27.59 -10.52 -32.32
CA LEU A 886 26.53 -9.66 -32.88
C LEU A 886 25.86 -10.34 -34.08
N THR A 887 24.52 -10.31 -34.07
CA THR A 887 23.67 -10.42 -35.25
C THR A 887 22.97 -9.07 -35.47
N LEU A 888 23.12 -8.46 -36.65
CA LEU A 888 22.50 -7.18 -37.00
C LEU A 888 21.78 -7.30 -38.35
N THR A 889 20.46 -7.13 -38.38
CA THR A 889 19.66 -7.31 -39.60
C THR A 889 18.72 -6.12 -39.88
N ASN A 890 18.45 -5.86 -41.16
CA ASN A 890 17.45 -4.89 -41.64
C ASN A 890 17.49 -3.53 -40.90
N SER A 891 18.66 -2.95 -40.72
CA SER A 891 18.89 -1.80 -39.81
C SER A 891 19.58 -0.62 -40.52
N THR A 892 19.46 0.58 -39.95
CA THR A 892 20.06 1.81 -40.51
C THR A 892 20.95 2.49 -39.47
N LEU A 893 22.17 2.86 -39.86
CA LEU A 893 23.15 3.53 -39.01
C LEU A 893 23.65 4.79 -39.70
N ASP A 894 23.12 5.96 -39.30
CA ASP A 894 23.37 7.26 -39.91
C ASP A 894 24.08 8.25 -38.97
N LYS A 895 25.14 8.93 -39.45
CA LYS A 895 25.87 10.02 -38.75
C LYS A 895 26.46 9.67 -37.37
N ASN A 896 26.63 8.40 -37.03
CA ASN A 896 27.27 8.01 -35.78
C ASN A 896 28.78 8.33 -35.82
N SER A 897 29.39 8.62 -34.67
CA SER A 897 30.78 9.09 -34.63
C SER A 897 31.59 8.54 -33.46
N ALA A 898 32.78 8.01 -33.73
CA ALA A 898 33.78 7.71 -32.71
C ALA A 898 34.92 8.74 -32.78
N THR A 899 35.13 9.54 -31.72
CA THR A 899 36.12 10.64 -31.69
C THR A 899 37.05 10.53 -30.47
N SER A 900 38.34 10.85 -30.64
CA SER A 900 39.35 10.84 -29.56
C SER A 900 40.62 11.61 -29.97
N THR A 901 41.48 11.97 -29.00
CA THR A 901 42.75 12.64 -29.31
C THR A 901 43.73 11.70 -30.01
N ASN A 902 43.81 10.43 -29.59
CA ASN A 902 44.76 9.48 -30.17
C ASN A 902 44.11 8.75 -31.35
N THR A 903 43.37 7.66 -31.10
CA THR A 903 42.80 6.80 -32.16
C THR A 903 41.36 6.42 -31.85
N SER A 904 40.47 6.54 -32.83
CA SER A 904 39.10 6.04 -32.75
C SER A 904 38.80 5.02 -33.85
N TYR A 905 38.09 3.98 -33.47
CA TYR A 905 37.84 2.77 -34.24
C TYR A 905 36.35 2.57 -34.47
N GLY A 906 35.94 2.29 -35.71
CA GLY A 906 34.55 1.97 -36.04
C GLY A 906 33.61 3.16 -35.90
N GLY A 907 33.43 3.91 -36.98
CA GLY A 907 32.57 5.10 -36.97
C GLY A 907 31.13 4.81 -36.56
N THR A 908 30.66 3.57 -36.70
CA THR A 908 29.45 3.12 -36.01
C THR A 908 29.56 1.76 -35.29
N ILE A 909 30.33 0.78 -35.77
CA ILE A 909 30.53 -0.52 -35.06
C ILE A 909 32.02 -0.80 -34.86
N ALA A 910 32.42 -1.22 -33.65
CA ALA A 910 33.77 -1.73 -33.40
C ALA A 910 33.79 -2.97 -32.49
N THR A 911 34.59 -3.97 -32.85
CA THR A 911 35.12 -4.93 -31.87
C THR A 911 36.40 -4.39 -31.27
N THR A 912 36.55 -4.47 -29.95
CA THR A 912 37.69 -3.86 -29.23
C THR A 912 38.98 -4.68 -29.35
N GLY A 913 38.86 -6.01 -29.45
CA GLY A 913 39.98 -6.95 -29.30
C GLY A 913 40.56 -6.98 -27.87
N GLU A 914 39.87 -6.42 -26.88
CA GLU A 914 40.35 -6.32 -25.48
C GLU A 914 39.93 -7.52 -24.61
N SER A 915 39.26 -8.54 -25.17
CA SER A 915 38.97 -9.78 -24.45
C SER A 915 40.12 -10.77 -24.61
N GLU A 916 40.75 -11.15 -23.49
CA GLU A 916 41.72 -12.25 -23.43
C GLU A 916 41.04 -13.64 -23.46
N ILE A 917 39.70 -13.68 -23.40
CA ILE A 917 38.91 -14.89 -23.19
C ILE A 917 38.36 -15.46 -24.51
N ARG A 918 37.74 -14.62 -25.35
CA ARG A 918 37.13 -15.08 -26.62
C ARG A 918 37.05 -13.99 -27.70
N ASN A 919 37.11 -14.44 -28.95
CA ASN A 919 36.92 -13.61 -30.14
C ASN A 919 35.44 -13.18 -30.31
N SER A 920 35.20 -12.04 -30.97
CA SER A 920 33.88 -11.36 -31.01
C SER A 920 33.26 -11.40 -32.40
N ASN A 921 32.42 -12.39 -32.73
CA ASN A 921 31.99 -12.59 -34.12
C ASN A 921 30.81 -11.69 -34.51
N LEU A 922 30.89 -11.11 -35.72
CA LEU A 922 29.89 -10.18 -36.26
C LEU A 922 29.24 -10.79 -37.51
N THR A 923 27.91 -10.86 -37.50
CA THR A 923 27.08 -11.13 -38.69
C THR A 923 26.17 -9.94 -38.92
N VAL A 924 26.27 -9.33 -40.11
CA VAL A 924 25.43 -8.19 -40.52
C VAL A 924 24.74 -8.52 -41.84
N SER A 925 23.43 -8.32 -41.91
CA SER A 925 22.68 -8.44 -43.17
C SER A 925 21.69 -7.30 -43.42
N TYR A 926 21.44 -7.00 -44.70
CA TYR A 926 20.42 -6.02 -45.15
C TYR A 926 20.50 -4.65 -44.44
N THR A 927 21.72 -4.20 -44.11
CA THR A 927 21.93 -3.05 -43.22
C THR A 927 22.61 -1.89 -43.96
N THR A 928 22.15 -0.66 -43.70
CA THR A 928 22.66 0.57 -44.35
C THR A 928 23.52 1.38 -43.40
N PHE A 929 24.75 1.67 -43.82
CA PHE A 929 25.76 2.46 -43.11
C PHE A 929 25.97 3.78 -43.83
N LEU A 930 25.52 4.89 -43.25
CA LEU A 930 25.45 6.21 -43.87
C LEU A 930 26.17 7.29 -43.04
N ASN A 931 27.01 8.12 -43.66
CA ASN A 931 27.63 9.32 -43.04
C ASN A 931 28.41 9.08 -41.71
N ASN A 932 28.78 7.85 -41.34
CA ASN A 932 29.43 7.56 -40.05
C ASN A 932 30.93 7.96 -40.07
N THR A 933 31.51 8.26 -38.90
CA THR A 933 32.86 8.89 -38.83
C THR A 933 33.77 8.34 -37.72
N SER A 934 35.05 8.07 -38.05
CA SER A 934 36.11 7.69 -37.09
C SER A 934 37.50 8.08 -37.60
N LYS A 935 38.56 7.69 -36.87
CA LYS A 935 39.94 7.72 -37.40
C LYS A 935 40.28 6.49 -38.22
N ILE A 936 39.80 5.32 -37.80
CA ILE A 936 40.00 4.02 -38.45
C ILE A 936 38.66 3.29 -38.56
N GLY A 937 38.36 2.71 -39.73
CA GLY A 937 37.12 1.99 -40.04
C GLY A 937 35.88 2.87 -40.00
N GLY A 938 35.67 3.70 -41.03
CA GLY A 938 34.65 4.77 -41.03
C GLY A 938 33.20 4.31 -40.78
N GLY A 939 32.88 3.05 -41.10
CA GLY A 939 31.66 2.37 -40.67
C GLY A 939 31.94 1.31 -39.61
N ILE A 940 32.79 0.32 -39.94
CA ILE A 940 33.09 -0.84 -39.10
C ILE A 940 34.61 -0.98 -38.87
N TYR A 941 35.00 -1.32 -37.65
CA TYR A 941 36.33 -1.83 -37.30
C TYR A 941 36.25 -3.25 -36.72
N GLY A 942 37.01 -4.18 -37.30
CA GLY A 942 37.15 -5.56 -36.82
C GLY A 942 38.53 -5.84 -36.22
N LYS A 943 38.59 -6.60 -35.13
CA LYS A 943 39.84 -7.08 -34.52
C LYS A 943 39.65 -8.48 -33.94
N ASN A 944 40.51 -9.41 -34.34
CA ASN A 944 40.54 -10.81 -33.87
C ASN A 944 39.15 -11.48 -33.96
N ASN A 945 38.49 -11.47 -35.13
CA ASN A 945 37.13 -11.99 -35.27
C ASN A 945 36.78 -12.57 -36.65
N ILE A 946 35.64 -13.25 -36.74
CA ILE A 946 34.94 -13.46 -38.01
C ILE A 946 34.00 -12.27 -38.25
N LEU A 947 34.01 -11.72 -39.47
CA LEU A 947 33.09 -10.68 -39.92
C LEU A 947 32.36 -11.14 -41.18
N ASN A 948 31.08 -11.45 -41.04
CA ASN A 948 30.19 -11.86 -42.13
C ASN A 948 29.27 -10.70 -42.51
N LEU A 949 29.45 -10.14 -43.70
CA LEU A 949 28.63 -9.06 -44.26
C LEU A 949 27.83 -9.61 -45.44
N THR A 950 26.51 -9.45 -45.43
CA THR A 950 25.62 -9.89 -46.51
C THR A 950 24.63 -8.79 -46.91
N PHE A 951 24.45 -8.51 -48.22
CA PHE A 951 23.47 -7.54 -48.76
C PHE A 951 23.41 -6.17 -48.03
N SER A 952 24.54 -5.65 -47.54
CA SER A 952 24.64 -4.41 -46.77
C SER A 952 25.35 -3.30 -47.55
N ALA A 953 25.05 -2.02 -47.27
CA ALA A 953 25.47 -0.88 -48.09
C ALA A 953 26.22 0.20 -47.28
N PHE A 954 27.32 0.74 -47.83
CA PHE A 954 28.23 1.66 -47.13
C PHE A 954 28.44 2.98 -47.89
N ASN A 955 27.67 4.02 -47.53
CA ASN A 955 27.59 5.30 -48.22
C ASN A 955 28.14 6.46 -47.36
N ASN A 956 28.99 7.32 -47.92
CA ASN A 956 29.50 8.57 -47.28
C ASN A 956 30.14 8.42 -45.89
N ASN A 957 30.48 7.21 -45.44
CA ASN A 957 31.24 7.03 -44.20
C ASN A 957 32.68 7.56 -44.41
N THR A 958 33.32 8.04 -43.34
CA THR A 958 34.62 8.73 -43.41
C THR A 958 35.56 8.20 -42.34
N ALA A 959 36.80 7.92 -42.72
CA ALA A 959 37.90 7.67 -41.79
C ALA A 959 39.07 8.62 -42.08
N GLU A 960 39.77 9.06 -41.03
CA GLU A 960 40.93 9.98 -41.16
C GLU A 960 42.19 9.26 -41.69
N ASN A 961 42.40 8.01 -41.30
CA ASN A 961 43.63 7.25 -41.53
C ASN A 961 43.42 5.84 -42.12
N SER A 962 42.22 5.55 -42.64
CA SER A 962 41.87 4.29 -43.33
C SER A 962 40.60 4.51 -44.20
N VAL A 963 39.90 3.44 -44.60
CA VAL A 963 38.60 3.53 -45.30
C VAL A 963 37.39 3.07 -44.45
N ASN A 964 36.23 2.86 -45.08
CA ASN A 964 34.94 2.48 -44.48
C ASN A 964 34.96 1.21 -43.62
N LEU A 965 35.70 0.19 -44.05
CA LEU A 965 35.91 -1.06 -43.32
C LEU A 965 37.41 -1.22 -43.13
N ALA A 966 37.83 -1.40 -41.88
CA ALA A 966 39.20 -1.65 -41.49
C ALA A 966 39.28 -2.86 -40.53
N ASP A 967 40.34 -3.66 -40.66
CA ASP A 967 40.49 -4.88 -39.87
C ASP A 967 41.93 -5.22 -39.41
N GLU A 968 42.00 -6.03 -38.35
CA GLU A 968 43.22 -6.61 -37.77
C GLU A 968 42.99 -8.09 -37.39
N ASN A 969 43.66 -9.02 -38.07
CA ASN A 969 43.53 -10.48 -37.88
C ASN A 969 42.08 -10.99 -38.00
N VAL A 970 41.36 -10.57 -39.05
CA VAL A 970 39.94 -10.90 -39.26
C VAL A 970 39.76 -11.93 -40.37
N THR A 971 38.78 -12.82 -40.20
CA THR A 971 38.24 -13.63 -41.31
C THR A 971 37.04 -12.89 -41.90
N LEU A 972 37.25 -12.23 -43.05
CA LEU A 972 36.25 -11.38 -43.69
C LEU A 972 35.48 -12.17 -44.76
N ILE A 973 34.15 -12.28 -44.59
CA ILE A 973 33.23 -12.97 -45.50
C ILE A 973 32.28 -11.94 -46.10
N LEU A 974 32.27 -11.81 -47.43
CA LEU A 974 31.47 -10.81 -48.16
C LEU A 974 30.52 -11.49 -49.16
N ARG A 975 29.22 -11.17 -49.10
CA ARG A 975 28.18 -11.67 -50.02
C ARG A 975 27.23 -10.56 -50.47
N GLY A 976 27.28 -10.15 -51.74
CA GLY A 976 26.29 -9.23 -52.33
C GLY A 976 26.20 -7.82 -51.72
N ASN A 977 27.26 -7.34 -51.06
CA ASN A 977 27.31 -6.02 -50.43
C ASN A 977 27.69 -4.90 -51.43
N TYR A 978 27.40 -3.65 -51.04
CA TYR A 978 27.82 -2.45 -51.77
C TYR A 978 28.81 -1.62 -50.94
N PHE A 979 30.06 -1.51 -51.40
CA PHE A 979 31.12 -0.75 -50.75
C PHE A 979 31.71 0.33 -51.67
N ALA A 980 32.24 1.40 -51.08
CA ALA A 980 33.18 2.28 -51.77
C ALA A 980 34.61 1.71 -51.76
N GLN A 981 35.14 1.33 -50.59
CA GLN A 981 36.52 0.86 -50.37
C GLN A 981 36.59 -0.07 -49.14
N VAL A 982 37.58 -0.98 -49.11
CA VAL A 982 37.95 -1.86 -47.99
C VAL A 982 39.47 -1.84 -47.82
N ASP A 983 39.97 -1.77 -46.58
CA ASP A 983 41.39 -1.55 -46.24
C ASP A 983 41.83 -2.51 -45.13
N SER A 984 42.75 -3.42 -45.46
CA SER A 984 43.24 -4.43 -44.51
C SER A 984 44.65 -4.05 -44.06
N ILE A 985 44.75 -3.66 -42.79
CA ILE A 985 45.94 -2.98 -42.24
C ILE A 985 46.98 -4.01 -41.74
N TYR A 986 46.56 -5.26 -41.55
CA TYR A 986 47.35 -6.38 -41.00
C TYR A 986 46.98 -7.73 -41.67
N ASP A 987 47.57 -8.86 -41.24
CA ASP A 987 47.40 -10.20 -41.83
C ASP A 987 45.98 -10.82 -41.63
N SER A 988 44.97 -10.27 -42.32
CA SER A 988 43.60 -10.78 -42.34
C SER A 988 43.33 -11.76 -43.49
N ASN A 989 42.45 -12.75 -43.26
CA ASN A 989 42.05 -13.74 -44.25
C ASN A 989 40.73 -13.32 -44.93
N ILE A 990 40.84 -12.67 -46.10
CA ILE A 990 39.69 -12.18 -46.86
C ILE A 990 39.15 -13.27 -47.80
N THR A 991 37.87 -13.63 -47.65
CA THR A 991 37.12 -14.56 -48.51
C THR A 991 35.89 -13.85 -49.08
N ALA A 992 36.04 -13.21 -50.23
CA ALA A 992 34.93 -12.60 -50.96
C ALA A 992 34.18 -13.63 -51.81
N GLN A 993 32.86 -13.72 -51.67
CA GLN A 993 31.99 -14.55 -52.50
C GLN A 993 31.06 -13.65 -53.34
N VAL A 994 31.53 -13.31 -54.54
CA VAL A 994 30.85 -12.37 -55.46
C VAL A 994 29.77 -13.11 -56.24
N ASN A 995 28.53 -13.06 -55.73
CA ASN A 995 27.34 -13.53 -56.43
C ASN A 995 26.54 -12.31 -56.96
N GLY A 996 26.56 -12.09 -58.28
CA GLY A 996 25.73 -11.09 -58.98
C GLY A 996 26.42 -9.76 -59.32
N ASN A 997 25.86 -9.06 -60.32
CA ASN A 997 26.52 -7.99 -61.09
C ASN A 997 26.81 -6.66 -60.36
N ASN A 998 26.43 -6.50 -59.09
CA ASN A 998 26.44 -5.20 -58.39
C ASN A 998 27.44 -5.08 -57.23
N ALA A 999 28.25 -6.10 -56.95
CA ALA A 999 29.23 -6.06 -55.85
C ALA A 999 30.55 -5.39 -56.28
N VAL A 1000 30.73 -4.12 -55.92
CA VAL A 1000 32.03 -3.44 -56.02
C VAL A 1000 32.72 -3.47 -54.64
N ALA A 1001 33.92 -4.02 -54.61
CA ALA A 1001 34.80 -4.01 -53.44
C ALA A 1001 36.21 -3.64 -53.88
N LEU A 1002 36.55 -2.35 -53.80
CA LEU A 1002 37.91 -1.85 -54.00
C LEU A 1002 38.75 -2.20 -52.76
N LEU A 1003 39.46 -3.32 -52.85
CA LEU A 1003 40.44 -3.76 -51.88
C LEU A 1003 41.73 -2.95 -52.05
N ASN A 1004 42.04 -2.11 -51.05
CA ASN A 1004 43.36 -1.50 -50.93
C ASN A 1004 44.21 -2.38 -49.99
N GLN A 1005 45.46 -2.66 -50.37
CA GLN A 1005 46.36 -3.51 -49.58
C GLN A 1005 47.73 -2.85 -49.42
N THR A 1006 48.14 -2.65 -48.17
CA THR A 1006 49.48 -2.12 -47.83
C THR A 1006 50.50 -3.21 -47.51
N THR A 1007 50.09 -4.47 -47.36
CA THR A 1007 50.95 -5.61 -46.99
C THR A 1007 50.61 -6.87 -47.82
N PRO A 1008 51.62 -7.69 -48.22
CA PRO A 1008 51.42 -8.82 -49.12
C PRO A 1008 51.00 -10.11 -48.40
N SER A 1009 49.79 -10.11 -47.83
CA SER A 1009 49.15 -11.33 -47.28
C SER A 1009 48.54 -12.18 -48.41
N PRO A 1010 48.51 -13.53 -48.29
CA PRO A 1010 48.07 -14.40 -49.40
C PRO A 1010 46.55 -14.35 -49.61
N LEU A 1011 46.10 -13.43 -50.48
CA LEU A 1011 44.68 -13.25 -50.81
C LEU A 1011 44.09 -14.49 -51.48
N LYS A 1012 43.37 -15.32 -50.71
CA LYS A 1012 42.73 -16.56 -51.18
C LYS A 1012 41.42 -16.27 -51.92
N VAL A 1013 41.51 -15.63 -53.08
CA VAL A 1013 40.37 -15.47 -54.01
C VAL A 1013 39.95 -16.86 -54.49
N VAL A 1014 38.81 -17.36 -54.03
CA VAL A 1014 38.22 -18.61 -54.52
C VAL A 1014 37.45 -18.33 -55.81
N LEU A 1015 38.20 -18.13 -56.89
CA LEU A 1015 37.67 -18.25 -58.25
C LEU A 1015 37.27 -19.71 -58.50
N VAL A 1016 35.98 -19.97 -58.63
CA VAL A 1016 35.46 -21.28 -59.04
C VAL A 1016 35.46 -21.35 -60.56
N GLU A 1017 36.65 -21.28 -61.16
CA GLU A 1017 36.83 -21.66 -62.57
C GLU A 1017 36.76 -23.18 -62.70
N LYS A 1018 36.05 -23.66 -63.73
CA LYS A 1018 35.92 -25.09 -64.01
C LYS A 1018 36.72 -25.50 -65.25
N ASP A 1019 37.81 -26.19 -64.98
CA ASP A 1019 38.63 -26.98 -65.90
C ASP A 1019 39.40 -26.21 -66.99
N SER A 1020 40.36 -26.88 -67.63
CA SER A 1020 41.56 -26.23 -68.21
C SER A 1020 42.11 -26.87 -69.50
N ASN A 1021 43.03 -26.15 -70.15
CA ASN A 1021 43.91 -26.54 -71.27
C ASN A 1021 43.39 -26.50 -72.73
N GLN A 1022 43.74 -25.37 -73.38
CA GLN A 1022 44.36 -25.22 -74.71
C GLN A 1022 43.54 -25.15 -76.02
N THR A 1023 43.96 -24.18 -76.85
CA THR A 1023 43.82 -24.02 -78.31
C THR A 1023 42.42 -23.88 -78.93
N ILE A 1024 42.12 -22.67 -79.41
CA ILE A 1024 41.04 -22.39 -80.38
C ILE A 1024 41.61 -22.40 -81.80
N THR A 1025 40.99 -23.16 -82.70
CA THR A 1025 41.19 -23.06 -84.16
C THR A 1025 39.92 -22.50 -84.83
N LYS A 1026 40.09 -21.82 -85.97
CA LYS A 1026 39.20 -20.79 -86.61
C LYS A 1026 38.60 -21.43 -87.89
N LEU A 1027 37.32 -21.17 -88.22
CA LEU A 1027 36.47 -21.93 -89.18
C LEU A 1027 35.00 -21.42 -89.30
N GLY A 1028 34.72 -20.17 -88.92
CA GLY A 1028 33.40 -19.51 -89.03
C GLY A 1028 33.54 -17.99 -88.91
N ASN A 1029 32.49 -17.27 -88.52
CA ASN A 1029 32.52 -15.80 -88.32
C ASN A 1029 33.45 -15.30 -87.18
N ASN A 1030 34.00 -16.21 -86.37
CA ASN A 1030 35.04 -15.94 -85.36
C ASN A 1030 36.36 -15.45 -86.03
N TYR A 1031 37.52 -15.28 -85.42
CA TYR A 1031 38.15 -15.70 -84.17
C TYR A 1031 39.35 -14.74 -83.90
N MET A 1032 39.86 -14.77 -82.67
CA MET A 1032 41.26 -14.56 -82.24
C MET A 1032 42.28 -13.87 -83.18
N LEU A 1033 43.01 -12.88 -82.63
CA LEU A 1033 44.42 -13.10 -82.22
C LEU A 1033 44.83 -12.09 -81.13
N GLU A 1034 45.70 -12.49 -80.21
CA GLU A 1034 46.49 -11.56 -79.40
C GLU A 1034 47.60 -10.91 -80.24
N VAL A 1035 47.93 -9.64 -79.97
CA VAL A 1035 49.31 -9.13 -80.10
C VAL A 1035 49.60 -8.19 -78.93
N SER A 1036 50.80 -8.32 -78.39
CA SER A 1036 51.35 -7.58 -77.25
C SER A 1036 51.72 -6.13 -77.57
N SER A 1037 51.68 -5.28 -76.53
CA SER A 1037 52.18 -3.90 -76.43
C SER A 1037 51.50 -2.80 -77.27
N ILE A 1038 51.16 -1.69 -76.60
CA ILE A 1038 50.94 -0.36 -77.18
C ILE A 1038 51.52 0.67 -76.19
N PRO A 1039 52.49 1.52 -76.59
CA PRO A 1039 52.85 2.72 -75.84
C PRO A 1039 52.03 3.92 -76.31
N ASP A 1040 51.73 4.82 -75.36
CA ASP A 1040 51.36 6.24 -75.47
C ASP A 1040 50.21 6.72 -76.41
N ASP A 1041 49.51 7.73 -75.90
CA ASP A 1041 48.55 8.64 -76.54
C ASP A 1041 47.09 8.21 -76.87
N LEU A 1042 46.23 9.22 -76.61
CA LEU A 1042 44.77 9.34 -76.72
C LEU A 1042 44.11 8.86 -78.03
N ILE A 1043 42.87 8.35 -77.89
CA ILE A 1043 41.63 8.79 -78.58
C ILE A 1043 40.44 8.09 -77.86
N THR A 1044 39.47 8.72 -77.19
CA THR A 1044 38.52 9.82 -77.50
C THR A 1044 37.33 9.44 -78.40
N LYS A 1045 36.35 8.75 -77.80
CA LYS A 1045 34.92 8.63 -78.17
C LYS A 1045 34.57 7.84 -79.45
N VAL A 1046 33.65 6.88 -79.31
CA VAL A 1046 32.92 6.23 -80.41
C VAL A 1046 31.44 6.16 -80.01
N ASN A 1047 30.55 6.56 -80.92
CA ASN A 1047 29.09 6.44 -80.74
C ASN A 1047 28.56 5.21 -81.50
N LEU A 1048 27.55 4.52 -80.96
CA LEU A 1048 26.71 3.60 -81.72
C LEU A 1048 25.23 3.85 -81.40
N THR A 1049 24.38 3.73 -82.42
CA THR A 1049 22.94 4.05 -82.38
C THR A 1049 22.13 2.76 -82.29
N VAL A 1050 20.99 2.78 -81.59
CA VAL A 1050 20.11 1.61 -81.41
C VAL A 1050 18.68 1.93 -81.84
N GLU A 1051 18.13 1.17 -82.79
CA GLU A 1051 16.68 1.17 -83.03
C GLU A 1051 15.97 0.34 -81.96
N ASN A 1052 15.57 1.00 -80.86
CA ASN A 1052 14.28 0.81 -80.15
C ASN A 1052 14.11 1.70 -78.90
N GLY A 1053 14.59 2.95 -78.95
CA GLY A 1053 13.80 4.05 -78.38
C GLY A 1053 13.86 4.35 -76.88
N TYR A 1054 14.99 4.12 -76.20
CA TYR A 1054 15.34 4.87 -74.98
C TYR A 1054 16.83 5.28 -75.00
N SER A 1055 17.12 6.48 -74.51
CA SER A 1055 18.46 7.08 -74.55
C SER A 1055 18.76 7.90 -73.30
N SER A 1056 19.96 7.76 -72.75
CA SER A 1056 20.51 8.68 -71.75
C SER A 1056 21.99 8.95 -72.05
N ASP A 1057 22.33 10.23 -72.23
CA ASP A 1057 23.73 10.66 -72.32
C ASP A 1057 24.39 10.63 -70.93
N VAL A 1058 25.57 10.01 -70.84
CA VAL A 1058 26.42 10.09 -69.64
C VAL A 1058 27.67 10.89 -69.99
N GLU A 1059 27.77 12.08 -69.40
CA GLU A 1059 28.89 13.01 -69.61
C GLU A 1059 30.01 12.72 -68.60
N PHE A 1060 31.16 12.24 -69.10
CA PHE A 1060 32.34 11.98 -68.26
C PHE A 1060 33.16 13.25 -68.04
N LYS A 1061 33.31 13.67 -66.78
CA LYS A 1061 34.39 14.59 -66.38
C LYS A 1061 35.72 13.83 -66.30
N PRO A 1062 36.85 14.41 -66.73
CA PRO A 1062 38.14 13.74 -66.67
C PRO A 1062 38.65 13.65 -65.22
N LEU A 1063 39.18 12.48 -64.86
CA LEU A 1063 40.10 12.28 -63.75
C LEU A 1063 41.41 11.67 -64.31
N PRO A 1064 42.52 11.69 -63.54
CA PRO A 1064 43.86 11.47 -64.10
C PRO A 1064 44.07 10.10 -64.74
N ALA A 1065 45.04 10.03 -65.65
CA ALA A 1065 45.53 8.78 -66.20
C ALA A 1065 46.21 7.96 -65.09
N ASP A 1066 45.64 6.79 -64.77
CA ASP A 1066 46.32 5.50 -64.56
C ASP A 1066 45.36 4.48 -63.93
N SER A 1067 44.44 3.92 -64.74
CA SER A 1067 43.60 2.77 -64.38
C SER A 1067 42.96 2.14 -65.62
N ASN A 1068 43.43 0.97 -66.03
CA ASN A 1068 42.82 0.18 -67.10
C ASN A 1068 41.75 -0.76 -66.54
N MET A 1069 40.47 -0.49 -66.83
CA MET A 1069 39.36 -1.40 -66.53
C MET A 1069 38.37 -1.44 -67.69
N LYS A 1070 38.19 -2.62 -68.31
CA LYS A 1070 37.13 -2.89 -69.28
C LYS A 1070 36.07 -3.76 -68.62
N VAL A 1071 34.82 -3.30 -68.65
CA VAL A 1071 33.66 -4.11 -68.30
C VAL A 1071 33.24 -4.92 -69.53
N TYR A 1072 32.93 -6.19 -69.32
CA TYR A 1072 32.23 -7.04 -70.29
C TYR A 1072 30.88 -7.45 -69.71
N THR A 1073 29.86 -7.53 -70.57
CA THR A 1073 28.52 -8.01 -70.22
C THR A 1073 28.08 -9.01 -71.28
N GLU A 1074 27.78 -10.24 -70.88
CA GLU A 1074 27.06 -11.20 -71.72
C GLU A 1074 25.86 -11.77 -70.94
N TYR A 1075 24.77 -12.01 -71.65
CA TYR A 1075 23.59 -12.70 -71.15
C TYR A 1075 23.44 -14.02 -71.92
N THR A 1076 23.40 -15.14 -71.21
CA THR A 1076 23.05 -16.45 -71.81
C THR A 1076 21.62 -16.80 -71.44
N LEU A 1077 20.74 -16.86 -72.44
CA LEU A 1077 19.33 -17.22 -72.23
C LEU A 1077 19.20 -18.74 -72.27
N VAL A 1078 19.29 -19.38 -71.11
CA VAL A 1078 19.04 -20.83 -70.93
C VAL A 1078 17.58 -21.03 -70.56
N ALA A 1079 16.89 -21.92 -71.28
CA ALA A 1079 15.60 -22.45 -70.84
C ALA A 1079 15.83 -23.45 -69.71
N ILE A 1080 15.74 -22.97 -68.47
CA ILE A 1080 15.76 -23.83 -67.27
C ILE A 1080 14.39 -24.52 -67.18
N MET A 1081 14.40 -25.84 -67.00
CA MET A 1081 13.25 -26.61 -66.56
C MET A 1081 13.42 -26.89 -65.07
N ASN A 1082 12.32 -26.96 -64.33
CA ASN A 1082 12.34 -27.27 -62.90
C ASN A 1082 12.76 -28.73 -62.65
N HIS A 1083 13.27 -28.98 -61.44
CA HIS A 1083 13.63 -30.29 -60.93
C HIS A 1083 12.46 -30.94 -60.17
N ASP A 1084 12.33 -32.27 -60.28
CA ASP A 1084 11.34 -33.08 -59.56
C ASP A 1084 11.86 -33.49 -58.17
N ALA A 1085 11.54 -32.72 -57.13
CA ALA A 1085 11.76 -33.11 -55.73
C ALA A 1085 10.56 -33.88 -55.16
N ASN A 1086 10.82 -34.99 -54.48
CA ASN A 1086 9.83 -35.69 -53.66
C ASN A 1086 9.86 -35.12 -52.23
N LEU A 1087 8.74 -34.52 -51.82
CA LEU A 1087 8.48 -34.07 -50.45
C LEU A 1087 7.59 -35.09 -49.73
N THR A 1088 7.80 -35.31 -48.43
CA THR A 1088 6.85 -36.02 -47.56
C THR A 1088 6.78 -35.34 -46.21
N ILE A 1089 5.57 -35.16 -45.67
CA ILE A 1089 5.30 -34.49 -44.39
C ILE A 1089 4.72 -35.44 -43.35
N SER A 1090 5.14 -35.27 -42.09
CA SER A 1090 4.54 -35.92 -40.91
C SER A 1090 4.26 -34.87 -39.83
N VAL A 1091 3.11 -34.96 -39.17
CA VAL A 1091 2.64 -33.95 -38.20
C VAL A 1091 2.17 -34.65 -36.93
N THR A 1092 2.51 -34.10 -35.76
CA THR A 1092 2.04 -34.63 -34.46
C THR A 1092 0.54 -34.43 -34.30
N THR A 1093 -0.20 -35.52 -34.09
CA THR A 1093 -1.65 -35.52 -33.91
C THR A 1093 -2.10 -36.72 -33.08
N PRO A 1094 -3.16 -36.61 -32.25
CA PRO A 1094 -3.87 -35.39 -31.86
C PRO A 1094 -3.03 -34.49 -30.90
N VAL A 1095 -3.50 -33.26 -30.70
CA VAL A 1095 -2.96 -32.30 -29.73
C VAL A 1095 -4.09 -31.67 -28.90
N ASN A 1096 -3.82 -31.33 -27.64
CA ASN A 1096 -4.74 -30.59 -26.79
C ASN A 1096 -4.82 -29.13 -27.23
N THR A 1097 -5.87 -28.40 -26.82
CA THR A 1097 -6.06 -26.95 -27.12
C THR A 1097 -4.91 -26.05 -26.64
N VAL A 1098 -4.06 -26.52 -25.73
CA VAL A 1098 -2.80 -25.87 -25.34
C VAL A 1098 -1.66 -26.84 -25.59
N GLY A 1099 -0.81 -26.54 -26.59
CA GLY A 1099 0.26 -27.43 -27.02
C GLY A 1099 1.07 -26.90 -28.21
N ASN A 1100 2.12 -27.63 -28.56
CA ASN A 1100 2.92 -27.39 -29.76
C ASN A 1100 2.67 -28.51 -30.77
N VAL A 1101 2.45 -28.16 -32.04
CA VAL A 1101 2.41 -29.08 -33.18
C VAL A 1101 3.80 -29.12 -33.81
N THR A 1102 4.41 -30.30 -33.86
CA THR A 1102 5.64 -30.52 -34.63
C THR A 1102 5.29 -31.06 -36.01
N ALA A 1103 5.68 -30.34 -37.06
CA ALA A 1103 5.59 -30.78 -38.44
C ALA A 1103 6.99 -31.01 -39.01
N ASN A 1104 7.29 -32.24 -39.42
CA ASN A 1104 8.56 -32.62 -40.03
C ASN A 1104 8.36 -32.88 -41.53
N VAL A 1105 9.26 -32.35 -42.35
CA VAL A 1105 9.28 -32.58 -43.81
C VAL A 1105 10.61 -33.21 -44.19
N ASP A 1106 10.54 -34.31 -44.92
CA ASP A 1106 11.65 -34.92 -45.65
C ASP A 1106 11.59 -34.50 -47.12
N VAL A 1107 12.72 -34.10 -47.71
CA VAL A 1107 12.85 -33.64 -49.11
C VAL A 1107 14.00 -34.34 -49.80
N THR A 1108 13.72 -35.04 -50.91
CA THR A 1108 14.75 -35.73 -51.70
C THR A 1108 14.60 -35.53 -53.21
N GLU A 1109 15.73 -35.44 -53.91
CA GLU A 1109 15.80 -35.45 -55.37
C GLU A 1109 16.60 -36.69 -55.80
N ASN A 1110 15.99 -37.55 -56.63
CA ASN A 1110 16.59 -38.83 -57.07
C ASN A 1110 17.15 -39.69 -55.91
N GLY A 1111 16.55 -39.60 -54.71
CA GLY A 1111 16.97 -40.31 -53.49
C GLY A 1111 18.09 -39.64 -52.68
N ASN A 1112 18.56 -38.45 -53.07
CA ASN A 1112 19.55 -37.67 -52.33
C ASN A 1112 18.87 -36.53 -51.53
N PRO A 1113 19.38 -36.16 -50.35
CA PRO A 1113 18.82 -35.06 -49.55
C PRO A 1113 18.98 -33.69 -50.26
N VAL A 1114 17.90 -32.90 -50.29
CA VAL A 1114 17.91 -31.53 -50.80
C VAL A 1114 18.10 -30.54 -49.65
N ASN A 1115 18.91 -29.50 -49.84
CA ASN A 1115 19.05 -28.39 -48.88
C ASN A 1115 18.48 -27.09 -49.52
N GLY A 1116 17.77 -26.30 -48.72
CA GLY A 1116 17.02 -25.12 -49.21
C GLY A 1116 16.10 -24.59 -48.11
N ASN A 1117 14.96 -24.01 -48.49
CA ASN A 1117 13.88 -23.64 -47.58
C ASN A 1117 12.58 -24.37 -47.95
N VAL A 1118 11.72 -24.62 -46.97
CA VAL A 1118 10.33 -25.04 -47.14
C VAL A 1118 9.41 -24.01 -46.49
N ILE A 1119 8.34 -23.62 -47.18
CA ILE A 1119 7.27 -22.79 -46.62
C ILE A 1119 6.23 -23.73 -46.03
N PHE A 1120 6.03 -23.66 -44.72
CA PHE A 1120 4.88 -24.26 -44.07
C PHE A 1120 3.72 -23.24 -44.04
N THR A 1121 2.53 -23.62 -44.48
CA THR A 1121 1.31 -22.82 -44.33
C THR A 1121 0.38 -23.48 -43.32
N ILE A 1122 0.00 -22.76 -42.26
CA ILE A 1122 -0.94 -23.21 -41.22
C ILE A 1122 -1.95 -22.10 -40.97
N ASN A 1123 -3.25 -22.41 -41.05
CA ASN A 1123 -4.34 -21.45 -40.81
C ASN A 1123 -4.25 -20.12 -41.61
N GLY A 1124 -3.55 -20.14 -42.77
CA GLY A 1124 -3.32 -18.97 -43.62
C GLY A 1124 -2.03 -18.18 -43.32
N GLU A 1125 -1.30 -18.47 -42.24
CA GLU A 1125 0.04 -17.93 -41.99
C GLU A 1125 1.13 -18.81 -42.59
N THR A 1126 2.24 -18.18 -43.01
CA THR A 1126 3.38 -18.84 -43.70
C THR A 1126 4.67 -18.75 -42.88
N TYR A 1127 5.32 -19.89 -42.66
CA TYR A 1127 6.56 -20.03 -41.89
C TYR A 1127 7.66 -20.69 -42.73
N ASN A 1128 8.70 -19.93 -43.08
CA ASN A 1128 9.83 -20.45 -43.86
C ASN A 1128 10.84 -21.13 -42.92
N VAL A 1129 11.16 -22.39 -43.21
CA VAL A 1129 12.08 -23.23 -42.42
C VAL A 1129 13.19 -23.76 -43.33
N THR A 1130 14.45 -23.63 -42.90
CA THR A 1130 15.59 -24.16 -43.65
C THR A 1130 15.68 -25.68 -43.55
N ILE A 1131 15.88 -26.32 -44.70
CA ILE A 1131 16.07 -27.76 -44.85
C ILE A 1131 17.56 -28.08 -44.70
N VAL A 1132 17.89 -29.01 -43.80
CA VAL A 1132 19.26 -29.46 -43.49
C VAL A 1132 19.31 -30.98 -43.60
N ASP A 1133 20.22 -31.49 -44.43
CA ASP A 1133 20.38 -32.92 -44.76
C ASP A 1133 19.05 -33.56 -45.23
N GLY A 1134 18.29 -32.82 -46.05
CA GLY A 1134 17.00 -33.26 -46.57
C GLY A 1134 15.86 -33.18 -45.56
N LYS A 1135 16.05 -32.58 -44.38
CA LYS A 1135 15.05 -32.52 -43.30
C LYS A 1135 14.74 -31.10 -42.86
N ALA A 1136 13.48 -30.78 -42.64
CA ALA A 1136 13.02 -29.55 -42.00
C ALA A 1136 12.01 -29.85 -40.90
N GLN A 1137 11.99 -29.03 -39.84
CA GLN A 1137 11.03 -29.15 -38.73
C GLN A 1137 10.48 -27.78 -38.35
N LEU A 1138 9.15 -27.63 -38.40
CA LEU A 1138 8.42 -26.55 -37.75
C LEU A 1138 7.89 -27.03 -36.39
N ASN A 1139 8.04 -26.19 -35.36
CA ASN A 1139 7.35 -26.34 -34.09
C ASN A 1139 6.39 -25.15 -33.93
N TYR A 1140 5.11 -25.38 -34.17
CA TYR A 1140 4.05 -24.37 -34.16
C TYR A 1140 3.30 -24.41 -32.83
N THR A 1141 3.36 -23.33 -32.05
CA THR A 1141 2.52 -23.19 -30.84
C THR A 1141 1.09 -22.84 -31.26
N LEU A 1142 0.10 -23.55 -30.72
CA LEU A 1142 -1.30 -23.28 -31.03
C LEU A 1142 -1.74 -21.90 -30.50
N PRO A 1143 -2.49 -21.10 -31.27
CA PRO A 1143 -3.17 -19.91 -30.78
C PRO A 1143 -4.16 -20.24 -29.66
N SER A 1144 -4.30 -19.33 -28.69
CA SER A 1144 -5.24 -19.49 -27.56
C SER A 1144 -6.72 -19.50 -27.97
N ASP A 1145 -7.01 -19.09 -29.20
CA ASP A 1145 -8.33 -19.01 -29.83
C ASP A 1145 -8.46 -19.95 -31.05
N ILE A 1146 -7.74 -21.08 -31.05
CA ILE A 1146 -7.96 -22.16 -32.01
C ILE A 1146 -9.19 -23.02 -31.62
N GLN A 1147 -9.98 -23.45 -32.60
CA GLN A 1147 -11.14 -24.32 -32.37
C GLN A 1147 -10.71 -25.79 -32.26
N ALA A 1148 -11.56 -26.63 -31.67
CA ALA A 1148 -11.39 -28.08 -31.78
C ALA A 1148 -11.81 -28.53 -33.18
N GLY A 1149 -10.93 -29.24 -33.88
CA GLY A 1149 -11.12 -29.57 -35.30
C GLY A 1149 -9.88 -30.18 -35.94
N GLU A 1150 -9.99 -30.52 -37.23
CA GLU A 1150 -8.87 -30.98 -38.06
C GLU A 1150 -8.30 -29.80 -38.86
N TYR A 1151 -6.99 -29.60 -38.77
CA TYR A 1151 -6.26 -28.49 -39.38
C TYR A 1151 -5.21 -29.01 -40.35
N ASP A 1152 -5.17 -28.39 -41.53
CA ASP A 1152 -4.18 -28.65 -42.57
C ASP A 1152 -2.87 -27.90 -42.30
N VAL A 1153 -1.75 -28.60 -42.50
CA VAL A 1153 -0.39 -28.06 -42.53
C VAL A 1153 0.17 -28.36 -43.91
N VAL A 1154 0.18 -27.35 -44.78
CA VAL A 1154 0.73 -27.47 -46.14
C VAL A 1154 2.22 -27.16 -46.10
N ALA A 1155 3.05 -27.92 -46.81
CA ALA A 1155 4.47 -27.64 -46.97
C ALA A 1155 4.87 -27.63 -48.45
N GLU A 1156 5.54 -26.57 -48.89
CA GLU A 1156 5.94 -26.33 -50.28
C GLU A 1156 7.40 -25.84 -50.35
N LEU A 1157 8.15 -26.22 -51.39
CA LEU A 1157 9.57 -25.87 -51.49
C LEU A 1157 9.77 -24.41 -51.93
N GLU A 1158 10.50 -23.61 -51.15
CA GLU A 1158 10.80 -22.21 -51.50
C GLU A 1158 11.95 -22.17 -52.51
N SER A 1159 11.67 -22.47 -53.79
CA SER A 1159 12.69 -22.45 -54.83
C SER A 1159 12.15 -22.24 -56.26
N PRO A 1160 12.71 -21.31 -57.06
CA PRO A 1160 12.41 -21.17 -58.49
C PRO A 1160 13.15 -22.21 -59.36
N MET A 1161 13.64 -23.31 -58.76
CA MET A 1161 14.37 -24.40 -59.45
C MET A 1161 13.64 -25.74 -59.38
N TYR A 1162 12.55 -25.84 -58.62
CA TYR A 1162 11.80 -27.07 -58.38
C TYR A 1162 10.31 -26.80 -58.64
N ASP A 1163 9.55 -27.83 -59.03
CA ASP A 1163 8.12 -27.67 -59.25
C ASP A 1163 7.32 -27.56 -57.94
N ALA A 1164 6.32 -26.68 -57.96
CA ALA A 1164 5.42 -26.37 -56.85
C ALA A 1164 4.47 -27.55 -56.55
N ASN A 1165 5.00 -28.57 -55.87
CA ASN A 1165 4.30 -29.77 -55.45
C ASN A 1165 4.06 -29.75 -53.92
N PRO A 1166 3.06 -28.99 -53.42
CA PRO A 1166 2.77 -28.88 -52.00
C PRO A 1166 2.26 -30.21 -51.41
N VAL A 1167 2.74 -30.56 -50.22
CA VAL A 1167 2.27 -31.72 -49.46
C VAL A 1167 1.52 -31.31 -48.20
N THR A 1168 0.37 -31.92 -47.94
CA THR A 1168 -0.48 -31.58 -46.79
C THR A 1168 -0.43 -32.65 -45.72
N GLY A 1169 0.08 -32.27 -44.55
CA GLY A 1169 -0.10 -33.00 -43.28
C GLY A 1169 -1.30 -32.45 -42.51
N LYS A 1170 -1.75 -33.18 -41.48
CA LYS A 1170 -2.93 -32.80 -40.69
C LYS A 1170 -2.69 -32.98 -39.20
N PHE A 1171 -3.26 -32.11 -38.38
CA PHE A 1171 -3.40 -32.32 -36.94
C PHE A 1171 -4.83 -32.11 -36.45
N THR A 1172 -5.20 -32.80 -35.38
CA THR A 1172 -6.52 -32.70 -34.74
C THR A 1172 -6.37 -32.05 -33.38
N VAL A 1173 -6.99 -30.90 -33.18
CA VAL A 1173 -7.14 -30.27 -31.86
C VAL A 1173 -8.32 -30.93 -31.16
N ILE A 1174 -8.07 -31.60 -30.03
CA ILE A 1174 -9.13 -32.27 -29.27
C ILE A 1174 -9.80 -31.33 -28.26
N LYS A 1175 -11.12 -31.47 -28.13
CA LYS A 1175 -11.93 -30.83 -27.09
C LYS A 1175 -11.48 -31.28 -25.70
N LEU A 1176 -11.49 -30.36 -24.74
CA LEU A 1176 -11.39 -30.63 -23.31
C LEU A 1176 -12.75 -30.43 -22.63
N ASP A 1177 -12.95 -31.08 -21.49
CA ASP A 1177 -14.17 -30.96 -20.67
C ASP A 1177 -13.92 -30.07 -19.44
N ILE A 1178 -15.00 -29.54 -18.86
CA ILE A 1178 -14.95 -28.56 -17.76
C ILE A 1178 -15.09 -29.27 -16.40
N ALA A 1179 -14.33 -28.84 -15.39
CA ALA A 1179 -14.39 -29.42 -14.04
C ALA A 1179 -15.59 -28.89 -13.25
N ASN A 1180 -16.41 -29.83 -12.75
CA ASN A 1180 -17.45 -29.54 -11.76
C ASN A 1180 -16.85 -28.85 -10.52
N THR A 1181 -17.24 -27.60 -10.30
CA THR A 1181 -16.67 -26.72 -9.26
C THR A 1181 -17.70 -26.42 -8.18
N THR A 1182 -17.50 -26.94 -6.97
CA THR A 1182 -18.41 -26.73 -5.83
C THR A 1182 -18.09 -25.42 -5.10
N ILE A 1183 -19.04 -24.48 -5.11
CA ILE A 1183 -18.95 -23.22 -4.37
C ILE A 1183 -19.69 -23.37 -3.03
N ASN A 1184 -18.97 -23.24 -1.91
CA ASN A 1184 -19.55 -23.31 -0.56
C ASN A 1184 -19.55 -21.93 0.08
N GLY A 1185 -20.68 -21.53 0.69
CA GLY A 1185 -20.80 -20.29 1.44
C GLY A 1185 -22.10 -20.19 2.21
N THR A 1186 -22.11 -19.36 3.26
CA THR A 1186 -23.30 -19.01 4.04
C THR A 1186 -23.54 -17.52 3.88
N ILE A 1187 -24.71 -17.13 3.37
CA ILE A 1187 -25.06 -15.75 3.02
C ILE A 1187 -26.26 -15.34 3.88
N LYS A 1188 -26.26 -14.11 4.41
CA LYS A 1188 -27.43 -13.54 5.09
C LYS A 1188 -28.42 -13.00 4.05
N THR A 1189 -29.71 -13.19 4.31
CA THR A 1189 -30.79 -12.56 3.53
C THR A 1189 -30.67 -11.03 3.60
N PHE A 1190 -31.04 -10.34 2.51
CA PHE A 1190 -30.91 -8.87 2.32
C PHE A 1190 -29.48 -8.32 2.19
N GLU A 1191 -28.43 -9.14 2.26
CA GLU A 1191 -27.06 -8.76 1.88
C GLU A 1191 -26.75 -9.29 0.46
N ASN A 1192 -26.62 -8.40 -0.53
CA ASN A 1192 -26.28 -8.77 -1.90
C ASN A 1192 -24.86 -9.37 -1.95
N TYR A 1193 -24.73 -10.60 -2.43
CA TYR A 1193 -23.48 -11.37 -2.33
C TYR A 1193 -22.82 -11.55 -3.68
N THR A 1194 -21.55 -11.15 -3.80
CA THR A 1194 -20.77 -11.32 -5.03
C THR A 1194 -20.01 -12.64 -5.02
N ILE A 1195 -20.39 -13.57 -5.89
CA ILE A 1195 -19.60 -14.76 -6.21
C ILE A 1195 -18.52 -14.34 -7.21
N ASN A 1196 -17.27 -14.39 -6.79
CA ASN A 1196 -16.09 -14.29 -7.63
C ASN A 1196 -15.30 -15.60 -7.49
N THR A 1197 -15.21 -16.39 -8.57
CA THR A 1197 -14.56 -17.71 -8.56
C THR A 1197 -13.85 -18.01 -9.88
N ILE A 1198 -12.90 -18.94 -9.84
CA ILE A 1198 -12.11 -19.37 -11.01
C ILE A 1198 -12.61 -20.74 -11.47
N ILE A 1199 -13.19 -20.80 -12.66
CA ILE A 1199 -13.65 -22.02 -13.33
C ILE A 1199 -12.50 -22.65 -14.13
N LYS A 1200 -12.44 -23.99 -14.15
CA LYS A 1200 -11.30 -24.77 -14.64
C LYS A 1200 -11.71 -25.92 -15.55
N ASP A 1201 -10.79 -26.39 -16.40
CA ASP A 1201 -10.92 -27.64 -17.14
C ASP A 1201 -10.76 -28.87 -16.22
N THR A 1202 -11.06 -30.07 -16.74
CA THR A 1202 -10.90 -31.35 -16.01
C THR A 1202 -9.45 -31.70 -15.66
N ASN A 1203 -8.45 -30.97 -16.18
CA ASN A 1203 -7.04 -31.11 -15.83
C ASN A 1203 -6.61 -30.11 -14.74
N GLY A 1204 -7.49 -29.17 -14.34
CA GLY A 1204 -7.22 -28.14 -13.32
C GLY A 1204 -6.67 -26.82 -13.86
N ASN A 1205 -6.58 -26.64 -15.18
CA ASN A 1205 -6.19 -25.39 -15.83
C ASN A 1205 -7.34 -24.37 -15.78
N THR A 1206 -7.04 -23.08 -15.64
CA THR A 1206 -8.04 -22.01 -15.74
C THR A 1206 -8.53 -21.86 -17.19
N LEU A 1207 -9.82 -21.63 -17.41
CA LEU A 1207 -10.35 -21.32 -18.75
C LEU A 1207 -9.77 -19.97 -19.26
N ILE A 1208 -9.64 -19.80 -20.57
CA ILE A 1208 -9.08 -18.58 -21.20
C ILE A 1208 -10.13 -17.95 -22.12
N GLY A 1209 -10.09 -16.62 -22.28
CA GLY A 1209 -11.01 -15.88 -23.13
C GLY A 1209 -12.39 -15.63 -22.49
N THR A 1210 -13.30 -15.06 -23.27
CA THR A 1210 -14.66 -14.70 -22.81
C THR A 1210 -15.68 -15.72 -23.30
N ASN A 1211 -16.45 -16.30 -22.37
CA ASN A 1211 -17.42 -17.36 -22.62
C ASN A 1211 -18.81 -16.96 -22.07
N ASP A 1212 -19.86 -17.08 -22.88
CA ASP A 1212 -21.25 -16.82 -22.45
C ASP A 1212 -21.74 -17.92 -21.50
N VAL A 1213 -22.30 -17.52 -20.35
CA VAL A 1213 -22.81 -18.47 -19.35
C VAL A 1213 -24.17 -18.07 -18.78
N THR A 1214 -24.92 -19.09 -18.41
CA THR A 1214 -26.17 -18.98 -17.64
C THR A 1214 -25.95 -19.51 -16.24
N VAL A 1215 -26.44 -18.79 -15.23
CA VAL A 1215 -26.36 -19.19 -13.83
C VAL A 1215 -27.76 -19.36 -13.28
N GLU A 1216 -28.06 -20.53 -12.73
CA GLU A 1216 -29.37 -20.89 -12.21
C GLU A 1216 -29.34 -20.99 -10.68
N ILE A 1217 -30.23 -20.23 -10.04
CA ILE A 1217 -30.46 -20.25 -8.60
C ILE A 1217 -31.94 -19.97 -8.33
N ASN A 1218 -32.57 -20.71 -7.40
CA ASN A 1218 -33.98 -20.52 -7.03
C ASN A 1218 -34.99 -20.51 -8.20
N GLY A 1219 -34.69 -21.16 -9.32
CA GLY A 1219 -35.52 -21.15 -10.53
C GLY A 1219 -35.44 -19.87 -11.38
N GLN A 1220 -34.49 -18.97 -11.07
CA GLN A 1220 -34.17 -17.79 -11.86
C GLN A 1220 -32.86 -18.02 -12.61
N THR A 1221 -32.82 -17.64 -13.90
CA THR A 1221 -31.63 -17.72 -14.75
C THR A 1221 -31.02 -16.32 -14.92
N ILE A 1222 -29.78 -16.15 -14.47
CA ILE A 1222 -28.95 -14.96 -14.70
C ILE A 1222 -28.08 -15.23 -15.94
N LYS A 1223 -27.91 -14.25 -16.82
CA LYS A 1223 -26.96 -14.30 -17.95
C LYS A 1223 -25.75 -13.44 -17.64
N THR A 1224 -24.55 -13.96 -17.89
CA THR A 1224 -23.27 -13.26 -17.68
C THR A 1224 -22.19 -13.88 -18.57
N THR A 1225 -20.95 -13.41 -18.45
CA THR A 1225 -19.78 -14.02 -19.08
C THR A 1225 -18.76 -14.49 -18.04
N ILE A 1226 -18.06 -15.58 -18.34
CA ILE A 1226 -16.76 -15.88 -17.73
C ILE A 1226 -15.70 -15.20 -18.58
N THR A 1227 -14.74 -14.49 -17.97
CA THR A 1227 -13.58 -13.91 -18.68
C THR A 1227 -12.30 -14.41 -18.02
N ASP A 1228 -11.43 -15.07 -18.80
CA ASP A 1228 -10.18 -15.70 -18.33
C ASP A 1228 -10.39 -16.58 -17.09
N GLY A 1229 -11.46 -17.38 -17.15
CA GLY A 1229 -11.87 -18.32 -16.11
C GLY A 1229 -12.56 -17.67 -14.90
N ILE A 1230 -12.57 -16.34 -14.78
CA ILE A 1230 -13.23 -15.64 -13.69
C ILE A 1230 -14.73 -15.55 -13.98
N LEU A 1231 -15.53 -16.22 -13.15
CA LEU A 1231 -16.97 -15.97 -13.01
C LEU A 1231 -17.17 -14.94 -11.91
N ASN A 1232 -17.72 -13.77 -12.28
CA ASN A 1232 -18.07 -12.69 -11.35
C ASN A 1232 -19.55 -12.34 -11.48
N ILE A 1233 -20.35 -12.58 -10.44
CA ILE A 1233 -21.78 -12.23 -10.39
C ILE A 1233 -22.17 -11.71 -9.01
N THR A 1234 -23.13 -10.78 -8.96
CA THR A 1234 -23.80 -10.39 -7.72
C THR A 1234 -25.18 -11.03 -7.64
N LEU A 1235 -25.43 -11.77 -6.57
CA LEU A 1235 -26.72 -12.37 -6.25
C LEU A 1235 -27.58 -11.39 -5.44
N PRO A 1236 -28.78 -10.99 -5.91
CA PRO A 1236 -29.75 -10.28 -5.10
C PRO A 1236 -30.40 -11.24 -4.10
N THR A 1237 -30.30 -10.95 -2.80
CA THR A 1237 -30.82 -11.81 -1.71
C THR A 1237 -31.98 -11.17 -0.94
N ASP A 1238 -32.47 -10.04 -1.44
CA ASP A 1238 -33.54 -9.21 -0.87
C ASP A 1238 -34.92 -9.87 -0.92
N THR A 1239 -35.13 -10.82 -1.83
CA THR A 1239 -36.37 -11.62 -1.93
C THR A 1239 -36.16 -13.11 -1.63
N MET A 1240 -35.03 -13.50 -1.03
CA MET A 1240 -34.68 -14.90 -0.77
C MET A 1240 -34.97 -15.29 0.70
N GLU A 1241 -35.60 -16.46 0.90
CA GLU A 1241 -35.85 -17.03 2.23
C GLU A 1241 -34.59 -17.73 2.76
N ALA A 1242 -34.42 -17.81 4.08
CA ALA A 1242 -33.29 -18.50 4.70
C ALA A 1242 -33.37 -20.04 4.54
N LYS A 1243 -32.81 -20.57 3.44
CA LYS A 1243 -32.71 -22.01 3.13
C LYS A 1243 -31.55 -22.30 2.17
N THR A 1244 -31.17 -23.57 2.04
CA THR A 1244 -30.17 -23.99 1.04
C THR A 1244 -30.76 -23.91 -0.37
N TYR A 1245 -30.06 -23.24 -1.27
CA TYR A 1245 -30.40 -23.17 -2.70
C TYR A 1245 -29.37 -23.95 -3.53
N PRO A 1246 -29.80 -24.76 -4.51
CA PRO A 1246 -28.88 -25.25 -5.53
C PRO A 1246 -28.39 -24.07 -6.38
N PHE A 1247 -27.11 -24.08 -6.72
CA PHE A 1247 -26.45 -23.10 -7.57
C PHE A 1247 -25.76 -23.84 -8.72
N THR A 1248 -26.15 -23.54 -9.95
CA THR A 1248 -25.66 -24.24 -11.14
C THR A 1248 -25.12 -23.22 -12.16
N VAL A 1249 -23.93 -23.47 -12.70
CA VAL A 1249 -23.34 -22.66 -13.79
C VAL A 1249 -23.42 -23.47 -15.07
N ASN A 1250 -24.41 -23.15 -15.90
CA ASN A 1250 -24.64 -23.73 -17.21
C ASN A 1250 -23.87 -22.91 -18.25
N ILE A 1251 -22.68 -23.38 -18.62
CA ILE A 1251 -21.85 -22.81 -19.70
C ILE A 1251 -22.46 -23.24 -21.04
N GLY A 1252 -22.72 -22.29 -21.93
CA GLY A 1252 -23.33 -22.58 -23.23
C GLY A 1252 -22.36 -23.25 -24.20
N GLU A 1253 -22.89 -23.97 -25.19
CA GLU A 1253 -22.10 -24.34 -26.37
C GLU A 1253 -21.70 -23.07 -27.12
N THR A 1254 -20.45 -22.66 -27.00
CA THR A 1254 -19.89 -21.60 -27.84
C THR A 1254 -19.39 -22.20 -29.15
N THR A 1255 -18.98 -21.36 -30.12
CA THR A 1255 -18.25 -21.86 -31.30
C THR A 1255 -16.87 -22.44 -30.97
N TYR A 1256 -16.46 -22.39 -29.69
CA TYR A 1256 -15.27 -23.00 -29.12
C TYR A 1256 -15.68 -24.14 -28.19
N THR A 1257 -15.90 -25.31 -28.79
CA THR A 1257 -16.23 -26.61 -28.16
C THR A 1257 -17.64 -26.78 -27.60
N MET A 1258 -18.10 -28.04 -27.64
CA MET A 1258 -19.47 -28.54 -27.39
C MET A 1258 -19.60 -29.76 -28.34
N GLN A 1259 -19.80 -31.00 -27.90
CA GLN A 1259 -21.12 -31.53 -27.55
C GLN A 1259 -21.18 -32.38 -26.26
N GLU A 1260 -22.44 -32.73 -25.92
CA GLU A 1260 -23.00 -33.75 -25.01
C GLU A 1260 -22.01 -34.73 -24.32
N LYS A 1261 -22.22 -35.10 -23.05
CA LYS A 1261 -23.50 -35.35 -22.40
C LYS A 1261 -23.47 -35.27 -20.87
#